data_AF-A0A1Q6NNY0-F1
#
_entry.id   AF-A0A1Q6NNY0-F1
#
_cell.length_a   1.000
_cell.length_b   1.000
_cell.length_c   1.000
_cell.angle_alpha   90.00
_cell.angle_beta   90.00
_cell.angle_gamma   90.00
#
_symmetry.space_group_name_H-M   'P 1'
#
loop_
_entity.id
_entity.type
_entity.pdbx_description
1 polymer ?
#
loop_
_entity_poly.entity_id
_entity_poly.type
_entity_poly.pdbx_seq_one_letter_code
_entity_poly.pdbx_strand_id
1 'polypeptide(L)'
;MDGTDALLLADVALDDQRYNLNYKSVTWATSSIRSWLNGYGVSANEPQKDYSHKNFLNAAFSSEEKNAIKITNVINDNNISYGTAGGNTTSDKVFLLSESEVYHTDTAAKYGFTQNDYIYDEARRSRCSTYAHAMGILRYNSTSASNKKYNGNIKWWLRSPGYGSSDAAEVSNGGWIYRYSDVDYYIVGVRPALHLNLSSPNLYSYAGTVSSADMAEKTYIESYHTGTYNVSTDTSGNLYAMIDGEKYAYSDEFDSGDIRTRLPELDNKNVVYELHDEKIAAVYTMDEVLDAKVDVEFSTKDGITYRKGKFNPKKTDMIVQPTVILNNKFREKGLYKLLNDTERSRLWLTLKKLTVYPLKGGQVDFGSSGWGLWEDEQTHVEVTLNDKINLNETKEYKYTLNFHKGNVPDEMSYDIAFDSTAYFEGNVIAGGEDTVTIGNLDYQEGRTANKKANSDSAKNIANAASVLNSISTAIQFKQDLFSSDQMDQMRDFVNTWMADLILARCVDRSDLKSKIEDKVMSAWLQKLGYNLADVSNVTLKPTTIQAVNYITMDTKSGKPVVIEFQINMFGFKFGDANGLPTMAYGSGTATAYDMNGNALDTATILPAYADVCAFTQQLQKVAEDTILDGSKSMLSIFGVSAEATAEALSTELISKVVNGKYGKKVFKKVNASVVQKALGKLIEEGEKYTSKKILKLVTNPPKDSTWLGIRCPVDVKVYDRDGRLCGVIKDNKVDPSYNDIYMNVTGTQKNVYLVGNDYTVEITGTDQGTMDYIVTEFDEDGNQTRQIAYEKVKLTNGCKYNAYVPEAGNADSVLFNLVNEKNVMIKPTRGEDEEADFSIKVTENNQNSQTPQTSQNSAAKQIKVNKIKLQGLSNKIAAGKQLKLTAAILPETATNKKILWKSSNPKVATVTQTGVVTLKKKSGGKKVVITAVAADGSGAKASWKVTSMKGIVKKVKLTGNKPVKAGKSVKLKAKVKATKKANKKLLWTSSNTKYATVNTKGVVKTKKAGKRKKVKITAMATDGSGKKATVTIKIK
;
A
#
# COMPACT_ATOMS: atom_id res chain seq x y z
N MET A 1 8.55 -37.33 32.56
CA MET A 1 9.03 -36.05 32.00
C MET A 1 9.84 -35.36 33.07
N ASP A 2 11.00 -34.81 32.70
CA ASP A 2 11.89 -34.03 33.58
C ASP A 2 12.36 -32.79 32.82
N GLY A 3 11.96 -31.60 33.27
CA GLY A 3 12.21 -30.34 32.56
C GLY A 3 11.78 -30.38 31.09
N THR A 4 12.75 -30.27 30.17
CA THR A 4 12.55 -30.34 28.71
C THR A 4 12.82 -31.73 28.12
N ASP A 5 12.79 -32.79 28.93
CA ASP A 5 13.01 -34.17 28.51
C ASP A 5 11.78 -35.06 28.79
N ALA A 6 11.32 -35.78 27.76
CA ALA A 6 10.32 -36.83 27.91
C ALA A 6 10.85 -38.15 27.35
N LEU A 7 11.08 -39.12 28.24
CA LEU A 7 11.07 -40.52 27.85
C LEU A 7 9.66 -40.88 27.36
N LEU A 8 9.61 -41.46 26.16
CA LEU A 8 8.41 -42.04 25.55
C LEU A 8 8.67 -43.53 25.35
N LEU A 9 7.67 -44.36 25.64
CA LEU A 9 7.61 -45.79 25.31
C LEU A 9 6.43 -45.98 24.36
N ALA A 10 6.57 -46.84 23.34
CA ALA A 10 5.46 -47.19 22.47
C ALA A 10 4.33 -47.87 23.27
N ASP A 11 3.09 -47.43 23.05
CA ASP A 11 1.88 -47.97 23.69
C ASP A 11 1.70 -49.46 23.39
N VAL A 12 1.92 -49.86 22.13
CA VAL A 12 1.91 -51.24 21.64
C VAL A 12 3.27 -51.63 21.04
N ALA A 13 3.52 -52.94 20.86
CA ALA A 13 4.62 -53.40 20.01
C ALA A 13 4.34 -53.06 18.53
N LEU A 14 5.31 -52.45 17.86
CA LEU A 14 5.15 -51.83 16.54
C LEU A 14 5.60 -52.71 15.37
N ASP A 15 6.49 -53.68 15.62
CA ASP A 15 7.18 -54.50 14.61
C ASP A 15 7.57 -55.87 15.21
N ASP A 16 7.94 -56.85 14.38
CA ASP A 16 8.25 -58.25 14.73
C ASP A 16 9.75 -58.60 14.73
N GLN A 17 10.66 -57.63 14.54
CA GLN A 17 12.09 -57.92 14.45
C GLN A 17 12.62 -58.78 15.62
N ARG A 18 13.24 -59.91 15.26
CA ARG A 18 14.12 -60.72 16.13
C ARG A 18 15.21 -59.87 16.77
N TYR A 19 15.59 -60.18 18.01
CA TYR A 19 16.65 -59.49 18.73
C TYR A 19 18.00 -59.57 17.99
N ASN A 20 18.38 -60.77 17.54
CA ASN A 20 19.41 -61.00 16.54
C ASN A 20 18.87 -61.88 15.40
N LEU A 21 19.40 -61.75 14.17
CA LEU A 21 18.97 -62.63 13.07
C LEU A 21 19.52 -64.06 13.17
N ASN A 22 20.63 -64.25 13.89
CA ASN A 22 21.29 -65.54 14.08
C ASN A 22 21.22 -65.96 15.55
N TYR A 23 20.92 -67.24 15.83
CA TYR A 23 21.09 -67.84 17.16
C TYR A 23 22.58 -67.89 17.56
N LYS A 24 23.04 -66.89 18.32
CA LYS A 24 24.44 -66.73 18.77
C LYS A 24 24.51 -65.85 20.01
N SER A 25 25.65 -65.92 20.69
CA SER A 25 26.01 -64.99 21.77
C SER A 25 26.10 -63.55 21.27
N VAL A 26 25.24 -62.64 21.75
CA VAL A 26 25.29 -61.20 21.41
C VAL A 26 25.09 -60.30 22.65
N THR A 27 25.45 -59.03 22.53
CA THR A 27 25.07 -57.96 23.47
C THR A 27 24.14 -56.97 22.78
N TRP A 28 23.47 -56.07 23.53
CA TRP A 28 22.68 -54.98 22.92
C TRP A 28 23.50 -54.20 21.88
N ALA A 29 24.76 -53.89 22.20
CA ALA A 29 25.66 -53.15 21.33
C ALA A 29 25.90 -53.81 19.96
N THR A 30 25.80 -55.14 19.86
CA THR A 30 26.09 -55.93 18.65
C THR A 30 24.85 -56.61 18.05
N SER A 31 23.64 -56.30 18.52
CA SER A 31 22.40 -56.92 18.05
C SER A 31 21.93 -56.34 16.71
N SER A 32 21.27 -57.16 15.88
CA SER A 32 20.65 -56.63 14.66
C SER A 32 19.45 -55.71 14.96
N ILE A 33 18.71 -55.95 16.04
CA ILE A 33 17.56 -55.10 16.41
C ILE A 33 18.00 -53.66 16.75
N ARG A 34 19.11 -53.47 17.47
CA ARG A 34 19.68 -52.14 17.74
C ARG A 34 20.08 -51.41 16.45
N SER A 35 20.69 -52.14 15.52
CA SER A 35 21.09 -51.62 14.21
C SER A 35 19.90 -51.28 13.32
N TRP A 36 18.84 -52.09 13.34
CA TRP A 36 17.58 -51.80 12.65
C TRP A 36 16.80 -50.64 13.29
N LEU A 37 16.85 -50.47 14.61
CA LEU A 37 16.19 -49.34 15.27
C LEU A 37 16.82 -47.99 14.86
N ASN A 38 18.16 -47.93 14.82
CA ASN A 38 18.91 -46.67 14.68
C ASN A 38 19.54 -46.42 13.30
N GLY A 39 19.53 -47.42 12.41
CA GLY A 39 20.11 -47.31 11.06
C GLY A 39 21.63 -47.47 11.02
N TYR A 40 22.19 -48.43 11.75
CA TYR A 40 23.63 -48.69 11.75
C TYR A 40 24.04 -49.68 10.64
N GLY A 41 25.27 -49.52 10.13
CA GLY A 41 25.82 -50.35 9.06
C GLY A 41 26.42 -51.68 9.53
N VAL A 42 26.96 -52.45 8.58
CA VAL A 42 27.42 -53.84 8.75
C VAL A 42 28.37 -54.08 9.93
N SER A 43 29.18 -53.09 10.32
CA SER A 43 30.16 -53.22 11.41
C SER A 43 29.56 -53.06 12.83
N ALA A 44 28.24 -52.86 12.95
CA ALA A 44 27.55 -52.60 14.21
C ALA A 44 26.63 -53.75 14.67
N ASN A 45 26.51 -54.83 13.90
CA ASN A 45 25.73 -56.01 14.26
C ASN A 45 26.43 -57.31 13.85
N GLU A 46 26.21 -58.37 14.63
CA GLU A 46 26.79 -59.69 14.39
C GLU A 46 26.43 -60.27 13.00
N PRO A 47 25.18 -60.17 12.50
CA PRO A 47 24.81 -60.67 11.16
C PRO A 47 25.39 -59.88 9.98
N GLN A 48 26.23 -58.87 10.22
CA GLN A 48 26.89 -58.02 9.22
C GLN A 48 25.93 -57.38 8.20
N LYS A 49 24.71 -57.05 8.64
CA LYS A 49 23.65 -56.51 7.78
C LYS A 49 23.64 -54.98 7.82
N ASP A 50 23.48 -54.35 6.65
CA ASP A 50 23.42 -52.89 6.55
C ASP A 50 21.98 -52.39 6.74
N TYR A 51 21.76 -51.62 7.80
CA TYR A 51 20.49 -50.95 8.08
C TYR A 51 20.55 -49.43 7.81
N SER A 52 21.64 -48.89 7.26
CA SER A 52 21.83 -47.44 7.01
C SER A 52 20.70 -46.78 6.21
N HIS A 53 20.06 -47.52 5.31
CA HIS A 53 18.93 -47.05 4.50
C HIS A 53 17.56 -47.52 5.02
N LYS A 54 17.35 -48.83 5.17
CA LYS A 54 16.09 -49.42 5.67
C LYS A 54 16.17 -49.67 7.18
N ASN A 55 15.61 -48.77 7.98
CA ASN A 55 15.60 -48.84 9.45
C ASN A 55 14.34 -48.17 10.03
N PHE A 56 14.00 -48.51 11.27
CA PHE A 56 12.85 -47.98 12.00
C PHE A 56 12.89 -46.44 12.06
N LEU A 57 14.02 -45.86 12.50
CA LEU A 57 14.17 -44.40 12.61
C LEU A 57 13.88 -43.67 11.29
N ASN A 58 14.18 -44.29 10.14
CA ASN A 58 13.88 -43.72 8.82
C ASN A 58 12.45 -43.92 8.33
N ALA A 59 11.76 -44.97 8.79
CA ALA A 59 10.38 -45.26 8.42
C ALA A 59 9.36 -44.55 9.32
N ALA A 60 9.64 -44.46 10.63
CA ALA A 60 8.69 -43.99 11.64
C ALA A 60 8.69 -42.46 11.86
N PHE A 61 9.71 -41.73 11.39
CA PHE A 61 9.89 -40.31 11.71
C PHE A 61 10.33 -39.46 10.48
N SER A 62 9.89 -38.20 10.46
CA SER A 62 10.38 -37.13 9.57
C SER A 62 11.82 -36.71 9.92
N SER A 63 12.42 -35.84 9.10
CA SER A 63 13.76 -35.30 9.38
C SER A 63 13.75 -34.39 10.62
N GLU A 64 12.62 -33.73 10.84
CA GLU A 64 12.36 -32.75 11.89
C GLU A 64 12.19 -33.46 13.24
N GLU A 65 11.36 -34.51 13.29
CA GLU A 65 11.19 -35.36 14.48
C GLU A 65 12.51 -36.09 14.82
N LYS A 66 13.24 -36.60 13.82
CA LYS A 66 14.59 -37.16 14.04
C LYS A 66 15.55 -36.18 14.70
N ASN A 67 15.38 -34.87 14.53
CA ASN A 67 16.20 -33.85 15.19
C ASN A 67 15.73 -33.52 16.61
N ALA A 68 14.46 -33.80 16.95
CA ALA A 68 13.93 -33.68 18.31
C ALA A 68 14.26 -34.89 19.19
N ILE A 69 14.43 -36.09 18.61
CA ILE A 69 14.86 -37.29 19.33
C ILE A 69 16.34 -37.14 19.77
N LYS A 70 16.55 -37.21 21.10
CA LYS A 70 17.85 -37.06 21.75
C LYS A 70 18.70 -38.32 21.54
N ILE A 71 20.01 -38.12 21.34
CA ILE A 71 20.98 -39.22 21.48
C ILE A 71 21.16 -39.47 22.97
N THR A 72 20.84 -40.68 23.40
CA THR A 72 20.76 -41.11 24.80
C THR A 72 21.91 -42.06 25.11
N ASN A 73 22.56 -41.93 26.26
CA ASN A 73 23.51 -42.92 26.74
C ASN A 73 22.73 -44.06 27.37
N VAL A 74 22.63 -45.17 26.65
CA VAL A 74 21.84 -46.36 27.00
C VAL A 74 22.73 -47.31 27.77
N ILE A 75 22.48 -47.41 29.07
CA ILE A 75 23.23 -48.27 30.00
C ILE A 75 22.79 -49.73 29.78
N ASN A 76 23.76 -50.63 29.62
CA ASN A 76 23.54 -52.04 29.27
C ASN A 76 24.05 -52.93 30.40
N ASP A 77 23.39 -52.83 31.56
CA ASP A 77 23.71 -53.62 32.75
C ASP A 77 23.56 -55.12 32.50
N ASN A 78 24.24 -55.91 33.31
CA ASN A 78 24.11 -57.37 33.30
C ASN A 78 22.70 -57.83 33.70
N ASN A 79 22.31 -59.03 33.29
CA ASN A 79 21.04 -59.64 33.73
C ASN A 79 20.97 -59.70 35.27
N ILE A 80 19.87 -59.23 35.86
CA ILE A 80 19.74 -59.07 37.32
C ILE A 80 19.69 -60.42 38.03
N SER A 81 19.10 -61.45 37.40
CA SER A 81 18.97 -62.80 37.97
C SER A 81 20.20 -63.68 37.76
N TYR A 82 20.90 -63.53 36.63
CA TYR A 82 21.94 -64.48 36.18
C TYR A 82 23.34 -63.88 35.99
N GLY A 83 23.49 -62.56 36.08
CA GLY A 83 24.78 -61.87 35.94
C GLY A 83 25.34 -61.83 34.51
N THR A 84 24.60 -62.37 33.52
CA THR A 84 24.94 -62.41 32.10
C THR A 84 25.32 -61.02 31.57
N ALA A 85 26.47 -60.91 30.89
CA ALA A 85 27.06 -59.62 30.53
C ALA A 85 26.21 -58.82 29.53
N GLY A 86 25.71 -57.63 29.95
CA GLY A 86 24.90 -56.76 29.09
C GLY A 86 25.70 -56.06 27.99
N GLY A 87 27.00 -55.88 28.22
CA GLY A 87 27.96 -55.30 27.28
C GLY A 87 28.27 -53.82 27.56
N ASN A 88 28.86 -53.14 26.58
CA ASN A 88 29.22 -51.74 26.73
C ASN A 88 27.99 -50.83 26.67
N THR A 89 27.99 -49.73 27.43
CA THR A 89 27.03 -48.62 27.28
C THR A 89 27.05 -48.10 25.83
N THR A 90 25.88 -47.85 25.25
CA THR A 90 25.72 -47.38 23.87
C THR A 90 25.20 -45.94 23.81
N SER A 91 25.27 -45.31 22.64
CA SER A 91 24.71 -43.97 22.39
C SER A 91 23.69 -44.04 21.26
N ASP A 92 22.43 -44.29 21.63
CA ASP A 92 21.34 -44.63 20.71
C ASP A 92 20.26 -43.54 20.71
N LYS A 93 19.44 -43.45 19.65
CA LYS A 93 18.27 -42.55 19.59
C LYS A 93 16.99 -43.26 19.98
N VAL A 94 16.85 -44.52 19.56
CA VAL A 94 15.73 -45.40 19.89
C VAL A 94 16.30 -46.70 20.43
N PHE A 95 15.74 -47.17 21.55
CA PHE A 95 16.22 -48.34 22.27
C PHE A 95 15.05 -49.19 22.77
N LEU A 96 15.34 -50.35 23.37
CA LEU A 96 14.38 -51.11 24.17
C LEU A 96 14.72 -50.90 25.64
N LEU A 97 13.72 -50.94 26.52
CA LEU A 97 13.96 -50.82 27.96
C LEU A 97 14.81 -51.99 28.48
N SER A 98 15.61 -51.76 29.51
CA SER A 98 16.34 -52.83 30.22
C SER A 98 15.44 -53.49 31.27
N GLU A 99 15.87 -54.65 31.76
CA GLU A 99 15.32 -55.28 32.95
C GLU A 99 15.27 -54.30 34.14
N SER A 100 16.35 -53.54 34.36
CA SER A 100 16.46 -52.50 35.41
C SER A 100 15.52 -51.30 35.23
N GLU A 101 14.93 -51.10 34.05
CA GLU A 101 13.97 -50.03 33.76
C GLU A 101 12.51 -50.49 33.80
N VAL A 102 12.25 -51.81 33.85
CA VAL A 102 10.88 -52.37 33.93
C VAL A 102 10.60 -53.14 35.23
N TYR A 103 11.63 -53.46 36.02
CA TYR A 103 11.55 -54.41 37.12
C TYR A 103 12.54 -54.08 38.25
N HIS A 104 12.12 -54.28 39.50
CA HIS A 104 12.97 -54.34 40.72
C HIS A 104 13.93 -53.14 40.95
N THR A 105 13.59 -51.93 40.51
CA THR A 105 14.36 -50.70 40.81
C THR A 105 13.47 -49.48 41.04
N ASP A 106 14.04 -48.41 41.59
CA ASP A 106 13.39 -47.09 41.63
C ASP A 106 13.19 -46.46 40.24
N THR A 107 13.97 -46.88 39.24
CA THR A 107 13.80 -46.43 37.84
C THR A 107 12.52 -47.04 37.25
N ALA A 108 12.28 -48.34 37.48
CA ALA A 108 11.05 -49.00 37.09
C ALA A 108 9.81 -48.35 37.75
N ALA A 109 9.89 -48.04 39.04
CA ALA A 109 8.83 -47.33 39.76
C ALA A 109 8.57 -45.93 39.18
N LYS A 110 9.62 -45.17 38.83
CA LYS A 110 9.49 -43.84 38.18
C LYS A 110 8.87 -43.90 36.78
N TYR A 111 8.91 -45.05 36.12
CA TYR A 111 8.26 -45.28 34.82
C TYR A 111 6.86 -45.90 34.95
N GLY A 112 6.37 -46.12 36.18
CA GLY A 112 5.03 -46.64 36.45
C GLY A 112 4.92 -48.17 36.55
N PHE A 113 6.03 -48.90 36.56
CA PHE A 113 6.06 -50.35 36.72
C PHE A 113 6.21 -50.76 38.19
N THR A 114 5.71 -51.94 38.56
CA THR A 114 5.87 -52.48 39.92
C THR A 114 7.30 -52.95 40.18
N GLN A 115 7.81 -52.63 41.36
CA GLN A 115 9.09 -53.15 41.86
C GLN A 115 9.03 -54.65 42.21
N ASN A 116 7.82 -55.21 42.38
CA ASN A 116 7.64 -56.61 42.74
C ASN A 116 7.96 -57.56 41.58
N ASP A 117 8.62 -58.66 41.91
CA ASP A 117 9.15 -59.68 41.01
C ASP A 117 8.16 -60.79 40.66
N TYR A 118 7.27 -61.14 41.59
CA TYR A 118 6.29 -62.23 41.47
C TYR A 118 4.92 -61.84 40.90
N ILE A 119 4.72 -60.58 40.50
CA ILE A 119 3.41 -60.05 40.08
C ILE A 119 3.30 -59.85 38.56
N TYR A 120 2.17 -60.31 38.02
CA TYR A 120 1.65 -60.01 36.67
C TYR A 120 1.28 -58.52 36.54
N ASP A 121 2.28 -57.65 36.42
CA ASP A 121 2.09 -56.20 36.34
C ASP A 121 1.25 -55.79 35.12
N GLU A 122 0.19 -55.03 35.37
CA GLU A 122 -0.74 -54.52 34.36
C GLU A 122 -0.02 -53.54 33.41
N ALA A 123 0.86 -52.68 33.94
CA ALA A 123 1.60 -51.67 33.17
C ALA A 123 2.65 -52.27 32.23
N ARG A 124 3.22 -53.42 32.60
CA ARG A 124 4.16 -54.19 31.76
C ARG A 124 3.48 -54.89 30.58
N ARG A 125 2.17 -55.13 30.62
CA ARG A 125 1.44 -55.76 29.50
C ARG A 125 1.47 -54.85 28.26
N SER A 126 1.32 -55.47 27.10
CA SER A 126 1.30 -54.80 25.80
C SER A 126 0.46 -55.59 24.81
N ARG A 127 -0.08 -54.90 23.80
CA ARG A 127 -0.67 -55.50 22.59
C ARG A 127 0.26 -55.22 21.40
N CYS A 128 -0.08 -55.69 20.21
CA CYS A 128 0.66 -55.38 18.97
C CYS A 128 -0.16 -54.48 18.03
N SER A 129 0.54 -53.72 17.19
CA SER A 129 -0.07 -53.02 16.05
C SER A 129 -0.65 -54.03 15.04
N THR A 130 -1.56 -53.59 14.17
CA THR A 130 -2.11 -54.47 13.12
C THR A 130 -1.02 -54.97 12.17
N TYR A 131 -0.04 -54.10 11.84
CA TYR A 131 1.15 -54.48 11.07
C TYR A 131 1.96 -55.56 11.77
N ALA A 132 2.31 -55.34 13.04
CA ALA A 132 3.14 -56.26 13.81
C ALA A 132 2.46 -57.64 14.03
N HIS A 133 1.12 -57.67 14.11
CA HIS A 133 0.36 -58.92 14.08
C HIS A 133 0.44 -59.62 12.72
N ALA A 134 0.19 -58.88 11.63
CA ALA A 134 0.22 -59.41 10.26
C ALA A 134 1.61 -59.92 9.83
N MET A 135 2.68 -59.36 10.38
CA MET A 135 4.05 -59.85 10.17
C MET A 135 4.34 -61.19 10.87
N GLY A 136 3.65 -61.50 11.98
CA GLY A 136 3.74 -62.82 12.63
C GLY A 136 3.58 -62.86 14.15
N ILE A 137 3.44 -61.72 14.84
CA ILE A 137 3.37 -61.72 16.31
C ILE A 137 2.07 -62.38 16.79
N LEU A 138 2.24 -63.47 17.54
CA LEU A 138 1.14 -64.20 18.16
C LEU A 138 0.56 -63.40 19.34
N ARG A 139 -0.73 -63.08 19.25
CA ARG A 139 -1.54 -62.61 20.38
C ARG A 139 -1.89 -63.80 21.28
N TYR A 140 -1.78 -63.63 22.59
CA TYR A 140 -2.24 -64.63 23.55
C TYR A 140 -3.75 -64.84 23.42
N ASN A 141 -4.16 -66.11 23.46
CA ASN A 141 -5.57 -66.50 23.46
C ASN A 141 -5.73 -67.73 24.37
N SER A 142 -6.56 -67.62 25.39
CA SER A 142 -6.96 -68.72 26.26
C SER A 142 -8.47 -68.75 26.46
N THR A 143 -9.04 -69.94 26.44
CA THR A 143 -10.44 -70.21 26.80
C THR A 143 -10.64 -70.31 28.31
N SER A 144 -9.57 -70.49 29.10
CA SER A 144 -9.64 -70.60 30.57
C SER A 144 -9.99 -69.27 31.23
N ALA A 145 -11.00 -69.27 32.11
CA ALA A 145 -11.52 -68.07 32.76
C ALA A 145 -10.44 -67.26 33.52
N SER A 146 -9.47 -67.92 34.15
CA SER A 146 -8.37 -67.26 34.87
C SER A 146 -7.37 -66.52 33.96
N ASN A 147 -7.26 -66.96 32.70
CA ASN A 147 -6.27 -66.47 31.73
C ASN A 147 -6.88 -65.59 30.62
N LYS A 148 -8.21 -65.61 30.42
CA LYS A 148 -8.92 -64.75 29.44
C LYS A 148 -8.55 -63.26 29.56
N LYS A 149 -8.25 -62.78 30.77
CA LYS A 149 -7.80 -61.40 31.05
C LYS A 149 -6.45 -61.00 30.41
N TYR A 150 -5.71 -61.96 29.85
CA TYR A 150 -4.49 -61.71 29.08
C TYR A 150 -4.71 -61.81 27.56
N ASN A 151 -5.94 -62.06 27.09
CA ASN A 151 -6.21 -62.26 25.67
C ASN A 151 -5.96 -60.97 24.86
N GLY A 152 -5.33 -61.14 23.69
CA GLY A 152 -4.86 -60.04 22.83
C GLY A 152 -3.47 -59.51 23.18
N ASN A 153 -2.92 -59.82 24.36
CA ASN A 153 -1.59 -59.36 24.76
C ASN A 153 -0.46 -60.14 24.06
N ILE A 154 0.74 -59.55 24.03
CA ILE A 154 1.91 -60.09 23.32
C ILE A 154 3.16 -60.15 24.22
N LYS A 155 4.13 -60.98 23.81
CA LYS A 155 5.52 -60.95 24.31
C LYS A 155 6.24 -59.75 23.68
N TRP A 156 7.08 -59.01 24.40
CA TRP A 156 7.91 -57.94 23.84
C TRP A 156 9.34 -57.88 24.40
N TRP A 157 10.31 -57.52 23.55
CA TRP A 157 11.74 -57.57 23.86
C TRP A 157 12.21 -56.47 24.82
N LEU A 158 13.15 -56.83 25.71
CA LEU A 158 14.00 -55.90 26.46
C LEU A 158 15.42 -55.87 25.84
N ARG A 159 16.23 -54.86 26.19
CA ARG A 159 17.66 -54.82 25.78
C ARG A 159 18.61 -55.63 26.67
N SER A 160 18.13 -56.14 27.80
CA SER A 160 18.95 -56.94 28.71
C SER A 160 19.13 -58.36 28.15
N PRO A 161 20.32 -58.98 28.32
CA PRO A 161 20.51 -60.39 28.01
C PRO A 161 19.65 -61.27 28.92
N GLY A 162 19.40 -62.49 28.49
CA GLY A 162 18.67 -63.49 29.28
C GLY A 162 19.59 -64.34 30.17
N TYR A 163 19.23 -65.61 30.29
CA TYR A 163 19.93 -66.63 31.08
C TYR A 163 21.35 -66.89 30.56
N GLY A 164 21.50 -67.21 29.28
CA GLY A 164 22.78 -67.26 28.58
C GLY A 164 22.99 -66.02 27.70
N SER A 165 24.18 -65.88 27.12
CA SER A 165 24.47 -64.77 26.20
C SER A 165 23.84 -64.92 24.81
N SER A 166 23.27 -66.10 24.51
CA SER A 166 22.41 -66.35 23.33
C SER A 166 20.92 -66.13 23.61
N ASP A 167 20.56 -65.73 24.83
CA ASP A 167 19.19 -65.35 25.22
C ASP A 167 19.06 -63.82 25.31
N ALA A 168 17.86 -63.31 25.07
CA ALA A 168 17.45 -61.97 25.48
C ALA A 168 16.29 -62.03 26.47
N ALA A 169 16.18 -61.02 27.33
CA ALA A 169 15.04 -60.89 28.23
C ALA A 169 13.83 -60.33 27.47
N GLU A 170 12.63 -60.78 27.83
CA GLU A 170 11.36 -60.29 27.31
C GLU A 170 10.37 -60.03 28.46
N VAL A 171 9.35 -59.24 28.16
CA VAL A 171 8.14 -59.15 28.96
C VAL A 171 7.06 -60.00 28.29
N SER A 172 6.43 -60.87 29.07
CA SER A 172 5.39 -61.79 28.60
C SER A 172 3.99 -61.17 28.49
N ASN A 173 3.07 -61.89 27.86
CA ASN A 173 1.64 -61.57 27.72
C ASN A 173 0.93 -61.16 29.03
N GLY A 174 1.41 -61.66 30.18
CA GLY A 174 0.86 -61.37 31.51
C GLY A 174 1.54 -60.22 32.25
N GLY A 175 2.67 -59.71 31.75
CA GLY A 175 3.48 -58.67 32.41
C GLY A 175 4.57 -59.18 33.35
N TRP A 176 4.90 -60.48 33.34
CA TRP A 176 6.08 -61.01 34.05
C TRP A 176 7.32 -61.09 33.13
N ILE A 177 8.51 -60.92 33.72
CA ILE A 177 9.80 -60.92 32.99
C ILE A 177 10.27 -62.35 32.75
N TYR A 178 10.50 -62.71 31.49
CA TYR A 178 11.02 -64.01 31.07
C TYR A 178 12.43 -63.84 30.47
N ARG A 179 13.29 -64.84 30.67
CA ARG A 179 14.75 -64.73 30.45
C ARG A 179 15.35 -65.89 29.65
N TYR A 180 14.50 -66.77 29.08
CA TYR A 180 14.91 -67.94 28.30
C TYR A 180 14.31 -67.88 26.89
N SER A 181 14.50 -66.75 26.21
CA SER A 181 14.06 -66.52 24.84
C SER A 181 15.28 -66.33 23.94
N ASP A 182 15.50 -67.29 23.05
CA ASP A 182 16.57 -67.29 22.04
C ASP A 182 16.60 -65.97 21.27
N VAL A 183 17.78 -65.39 21.03
CA VAL A 183 17.88 -64.07 20.39
C VAL A 183 17.26 -64.01 18.98
N ASP A 184 17.11 -65.12 18.27
CA ASP A 184 16.47 -65.17 16.95
C ASP A 184 15.01 -65.65 16.97
N TYR A 185 14.40 -65.73 18.15
CA TYR A 185 12.98 -66.03 18.32
C TYR A 185 12.10 -64.92 17.69
N TYR A 186 11.03 -65.32 17.01
CA TYR A 186 10.35 -64.49 16.00
C TYR A 186 8.89 -64.10 16.34
N ILE A 187 8.39 -64.47 17.52
CA ILE A 187 7.02 -64.15 17.97
C ILE A 187 6.98 -63.08 19.07
N VAL A 188 8.07 -62.31 19.22
CA VAL A 188 8.30 -61.35 20.30
C VAL A 188 8.41 -59.95 19.68
N GLY A 189 7.53 -59.04 20.12
CA GLY A 189 7.38 -57.73 19.51
C GLY A 189 8.41 -56.69 19.94
N VAL A 190 8.67 -55.74 19.05
CA VAL A 190 9.49 -54.57 19.32
C VAL A 190 8.64 -53.47 19.95
N ARG A 191 8.92 -53.11 21.22
CA ARG A 191 8.29 -51.97 21.92
C ARG A 191 9.32 -50.86 22.15
N PRO A 192 9.58 -49.98 21.17
CA PRO A 192 10.66 -49.00 21.25
C PRO A 192 10.41 -47.90 22.27
N ALA A 193 11.50 -47.40 22.85
CA ALA A 193 11.57 -46.24 23.73
C ALA A 193 12.57 -45.19 23.20
N LEU A 194 12.33 -43.92 23.49
CA LEU A 194 13.18 -42.80 23.09
C LEU A 194 13.05 -41.60 24.03
N HIS A 195 14.05 -40.71 24.03
CA HIS A 195 13.98 -39.42 24.72
C HIS A 195 13.69 -38.27 23.72
N LEU A 196 12.64 -37.49 23.98
CA LEU A 196 12.21 -36.36 23.17
C LEU A 196 12.62 -35.02 23.80
N ASN A 197 13.20 -34.12 23.01
CA ASN A 197 13.57 -32.77 23.44
C ASN A 197 12.40 -31.79 23.33
N LEU A 198 11.77 -31.47 24.46
CA LEU A 198 10.66 -30.52 24.60
C LEU A 198 11.11 -29.05 24.66
N SER A 199 12.13 -28.68 23.87
CA SER A 199 12.60 -27.29 23.71
C SER A 199 12.15 -26.63 22.39
N SER A 200 11.37 -27.33 21.57
CA SER A 200 10.97 -26.91 20.21
C SER A 200 9.45 -26.79 20.11
N PRO A 201 8.85 -25.60 20.28
CA PRO A 201 7.40 -25.42 20.51
C PRO A 201 6.48 -25.72 19.33
N ASN A 202 7.01 -26.17 18.18
CA ASN A 202 6.27 -26.35 16.93
C ASN A 202 6.21 -27.82 16.44
N LEU A 203 6.62 -28.80 17.27
CA LEU A 203 6.71 -30.22 16.88
C LEU A 203 5.83 -31.17 17.73
N TYR A 204 5.14 -30.66 18.74
CA TYR A 204 4.23 -31.41 19.59
C TYR A 204 3.20 -30.47 20.22
N SER A 205 2.01 -30.99 20.53
CA SER A 205 1.02 -30.36 21.39
C SER A 205 0.83 -31.22 22.65
N TYR A 206 0.39 -30.61 23.75
CA TYR A 206 0.00 -31.37 24.95
C TYR A 206 -1.43 -31.89 24.76
N ALA A 207 -1.58 -33.21 24.63
CA ALA A 207 -2.85 -33.87 24.35
C ALA A 207 -3.68 -34.22 25.61
N GLY A 208 -3.27 -33.74 26.80
CA GLY A 208 -3.90 -34.10 28.07
C GLY A 208 -3.32 -35.37 28.69
N THR A 209 -4.13 -36.07 29.47
CA THR A 209 -3.81 -37.36 30.09
C THR A 209 -4.94 -38.33 29.76
N VAL A 210 -4.61 -39.47 29.16
CA VAL A 210 -5.56 -40.51 28.71
C VAL A 210 -5.11 -41.87 29.25
N SER A 211 -6.02 -42.79 29.51
CA SER A 211 -5.68 -44.15 29.91
C SER A 211 -5.58 -45.08 28.70
N SER A 212 -4.89 -46.21 28.87
CA SER A 212 -4.87 -47.29 27.88
C SER A 212 -6.16 -48.13 27.86
N ALA A 213 -7.10 -47.91 28.79
CA ALA A 213 -8.43 -48.51 28.76
C ALA A 213 -9.37 -47.73 27.83
N ASP A 214 -9.22 -46.40 27.73
CA ASP A 214 -9.99 -45.53 26.83
C ASP A 214 -9.66 -45.78 25.33
N MET A 215 -8.69 -46.65 25.05
CA MET A 215 -8.29 -47.11 23.71
C MET A 215 -8.69 -48.59 23.45
N ALA A 216 -9.56 -49.17 24.29
CA ALA A 216 -9.99 -50.56 24.18
C ALA A 216 -11.15 -50.76 23.19
N GLU A 217 -12.08 -49.80 23.11
CA GLU A 217 -13.08 -49.71 22.04
C GLU A 217 -12.38 -49.35 20.74
N LYS A 218 -12.20 -50.35 19.87
CA LYS A 218 -11.59 -50.13 18.57
C LYS A 218 -12.63 -49.80 17.52
N THR A 219 -13.02 -48.54 17.50
CA THR A 219 -13.55 -47.91 16.29
C THR A 219 -12.55 -48.12 15.14
N TYR A 220 -12.95 -48.88 14.13
CA TYR A 220 -12.31 -48.90 12.83
C TYR A 220 -13.20 -48.15 11.83
N ILE A 221 -12.59 -47.47 10.86
CA ILE A 221 -13.34 -46.92 9.72
C ILE A 221 -12.93 -47.72 8.49
N GLU A 222 -13.89 -48.43 7.91
CA GLU A 222 -13.75 -49.12 6.63
C GLU A 222 -14.47 -48.32 5.56
N SER A 223 -13.82 -48.07 4.43
CA SER A 223 -14.44 -47.25 3.38
C SER A 223 -15.03 -48.09 2.25
N TYR A 224 -16.16 -47.58 1.75
CA TYR A 224 -16.67 -47.79 0.41
C TYR A 224 -17.33 -49.14 0.12
N HIS A 225 -18.63 -49.03 -0.14
CA HIS A 225 -19.32 -49.85 -1.12
C HIS A 225 -19.96 -48.94 -2.17
N THR A 226 -20.24 -49.48 -3.36
CA THR A 226 -21.24 -48.93 -4.30
C THR A 226 -21.99 -50.10 -4.93
N GLY A 227 -23.28 -50.17 -4.64
CA GLY A 227 -24.19 -51.22 -5.11
C GLY A 227 -25.56 -51.04 -4.47
N THR A 228 -26.34 -52.13 -4.41
CA THR A 228 -27.69 -52.17 -3.83
C THR A 228 -27.68 -52.80 -2.45
N TYR A 229 -28.24 -52.10 -1.46
CA TYR A 229 -28.17 -52.49 -0.04
C TYR A 229 -29.29 -53.46 0.36
N ASN A 230 -29.00 -54.76 0.24
CA ASN A 230 -29.90 -55.83 0.66
C ASN A 230 -29.95 -56.00 2.19
N VAL A 231 -30.76 -55.19 2.87
CA VAL A 231 -31.04 -55.33 4.31
C VAL A 231 -31.90 -56.56 4.58
N SER A 232 -31.39 -57.50 5.37
CA SER A 232 -32.05 -58.78 5.67
C SER A 232 -32.09 -59.06 7.17
N THR A 233 -32.98 -59.96 7.60
CA THR A 233 -33.01 -60.50 8.97
C THR A 233 -32.63 -61.97 8.95
N ASP A 234 -31.75 -62.41 9.85
CA ASP A 234 -31.37 -63.81 9.98
C ASP A 234 -32.36 -64.64 10.81
N THR A 235 -32.09 -65.94 10.95
CA THR A 235 -32.93 -66.90 11.67
C THR A 235 -33.01 -66.66 13.17
N SER A 236 -32.21 -65.75 13.73
CA SER A 236 -32.33 -65.27 15.11
C SER A 236 -33.02 -63.90 15.22
N GLY A 237 -33.49 -63.35 14.10
CA GLY A 237 -34.17 -62.05 14.03
C GLY A 237 -33.24 -60.84 13.91
N ASN A 238 -31.91 -61.05 13.87
CA ASN A 238 -30.97 -59.94 13.80
C ASN A 238 -30.92 -59.35 12.39
N LEU A 239 -30.96 -58.02 12.29
CA LEU A 239 -30.73 -57.29 11.05
C LEU A 239 -29.27 -57.40 10.64
N TYR A 240 -29.02 -57.51 9.33
CA TYR A 240 -27.68 -57.45 8.74
C TYR A 240 -27.69 -56.76 7.36
N ALA A 241 -26.51 -56.29 6.95
CA ALA A 241 -26.18 -55.89 5.59
C ALA A 241 -25.32 -56.96 4.91
N MET A 242 -25.43 -57.06 3.58
CA MET A 242 -24.40 -57.70 2.75
C MET A 242 -23.57 -56.60 2.08
N ILE A 243 -22.25 -56.61 2.28
CA ILE A 243 -21.30 -55.64 1.70
C ILE A 243 -20.16 -56.42 1.06
N ASP A 244 -19.94 -56.22 -0.25
CA ASP A 244 -18.95 -56.92 -1.09
C ASP A 244 -18.96 -58.47 -1.00
N GLY A 245 -20.06 -59.05 -0.50
CA GLY A 245 -20.26 -60.49 -0.31
C GLY A 245 -20.18 -60.96 1.14
N GLU A 246 -19.68 -60.12 2.06
CA GLU A 246 -19.58 -60.40 3.50
C GLU A 246 -20.80 -59.90 4.28
N LYS A 247 -21.09 -60.55 5.43
CA LYS A 247 -22.27 -60.28 6.27
C LYS A 247 -21.89 -59.41 7.47
N TYR A 248 -22.35 -58.17 7.50
CA TYR A 248 -22.15 -57.25 8.63
C TYR A 248 -23.42 -57.09 9.47
N ALA A 249 -23.29 -57.25 10.78
CA ALA A 249 -24.34 -56.90 11.75
C ALA A 249 -24.27 -55.41 12.11
N TYR A 250 -25.27 -54.88 12.81
CA TYR A 250 -25.32 -53.48 13.27
C TYR A 250 -24.99 -53.38 14.76
N SER A 251 -24.34 -52.27 15.15
CA SER A 251 -24.11 -51.92 16.56
C SER A 251 -25.40 -51.49 17.22
N ASP A 252 -25.51 -51.75 18.52
CA ASP A 252 -26.59 -51.28 19.37
C ASP A 252 -26.54 -49.73 19.54
N GLU A 253 -25.46 -49.11 19.07
CA GLU A 253 -25.16 -47.67 19.05
C GLU A 253 -25.55 -46.96 17.74
N PHE A 254 -26.10 -47.69 16.76
CA PHE A 254 -26.40 -47.12 15.43
C PHE A 254 -27.51 -46.05 15.52
N ASP A 255 -27.19 -44.83 15.08
CA ASP A 255 -28.01 -43.64 15.40
C ASP A 255 -29.37 -43.58 14.66
N SER A 256 -30.40 -44.00 15.40
CA SER A 256 -31.82 -43.60 15.36
C SER A 256 -32.65 -43.64 14.05
N GLY A 257 -32.06 -43.87 12.89
CA GLY A 257 -32.80 -44.11 11.64
C GLY A 257 -33.26 -45.56 11.48
N ASP A 258 -34.44 -45.79 10.86
CA ASP A 258 -34.78 -47.14 10.39
C ASP A 258 -33.80 -47.57 9.30
N ILE A 259 -32.98 -48.56 9.62
CA ILE A 259 -31.97 -49.18 8.74
C ILE A 259 -32.59 -49.67 7.42
N ARG A 260 -33.85 -50.13 7.44
CA ARG A 260 -34.58 -50.56 6.24
C ARG A 260 -34.97 -49.41 5.31
N THR A 261 -34.90 -48.18 5.78
CA THR A 261 -35.16 -46.96 5.01
C THR A 261 -33.86 -46.23 4.67
N ARG A 262 -32.96 -46.04 5.63
CA ARG A 262 -31.72 -45.25 5.46
C ARG A 262 -30.71 -45.87 4.50
N LEU A 263 -30.59 -47.20 4.42
CA LEU A 263 -29.66 -47.84 3.48
C LEU A 263 -30.15 -47.77 2.01
N PRO A 264 -31.42 -48.06 1.68
CA PRO A 264 -31.94 -47.83 0.32
C PRO A 264 -31.85 -46.38 -0.18
N GLU A 265 -31.91 -45.37 0.70
CA GLU A 265 -31.59 -43.97 0.31
C GLU A 265 -30.16 -43.78 -0.22
N LEU A 266 -29.25 -44.71 0.11
CA LEU A 266 -27.82 -44.65 -0.22
C LEU A 266 -27.45 -45.54 -1.42
N ASP A 267 -28.39 -46.30 -1.99
CA ASP A 267 -28.17 -47.16 -3.16
C ASP A 267 -27.39 -46.45 -4.28
N ASN A 268 -26.34 -47.09 -4.77
CA ASN A 268 -25.41 -46.59 -5.79
C ASN A 268 -24.59 -45.33 -5.41
N LYS A 269 -24.65 -44.83 -4.16
CA LYS A 269 -23.78 -43.75 -3.67
C LYS A 269 -22.50 -44.29 -3.01
N ASN A 270 -21.42 -43.52 -3.10
CA ASN A 270 -20.20 -43.78 -2.34
C ASN A 270 -20.46 -43.44 -0.86
N VAL A 271 -20.11 -44.34 0.06
CA VAL A 271 -20.27 -44.15 1.51
C VAL A 271 -19.05 -44.65 2.31
N VAL A 272 -18.95 -44.27 3.57
CA VAL A 272 -17.96 -44.76 4.54
C VAL A 272 -18.65 -45.41 5.73
N TYR A 273 -18.12 -46.54 6.20
CA TYR A 273 -18.63 -47.28 7.34
C TYR A 273 -17.74 -47.08 8.56
N GLU A 274 -18.35 -46.82 9.70
CA GLU A 274 -17.68 -46.88 11.00
C GLU A 274 -18.08 -48.18 11.68
N LEU A 275 -17.09 -49.03 11.99
CA LEU A 275 -17.28 -50.35 12.58
C LEU A 275 -16.79 -50.37 14.03
N HIS A 276 -17.66 -50.82 14.94
CA HIS A 276 -17.34 -51.13 16.33
C HIS A 276 -17.48 -52.64 16.52
N ASP A 277 -16.41 -53.34 16.92
CA ASP A 277 -16.37 -54.80 17.08
C ASP A 277 -17.01 -55.59 15.90
N GLU A 278 -16.57 -55.28 14.68
CA GLU A 278 -17.02 -55.89 13.41
C GLU A 278 -18.51 -55.64 13.07
N LYS A 279 -19.22 -54.81 13.85
CA LYS A 279 -20.59 -54.33 13.58
C LYS A 279 -20.60 -52.90 13.03
N ILE A 280 -21.53 -52.58 12.13
CA ILE A 280 -21.74 -51.21 11.61
C ILE A 280 -22.32 -50.33 12.72
N ALA A 281 -21.56 -49.33 13.17
CA ALA A 281 -21.96 -48.31 14.12
C ALA A 281 -22.46 -47.01 13.45
N ALA A 282 -21.94 -46.67 12.25
CA ALA A 282 -22.50 -45.58 11.44
C ALA A 282 -22.22 -45.78 9.93
N VAL A 283 -23.01 -45.10 9.08
CA VAL A 283 -22.78 -44.95 7.64
C VAL A 283 -22.81 -43.47 7.29
N TYR A 284 -21.82 -43.00 6.53
CA TYR A 284 -21.68 -41.59 6.16
C TYR A 284 -21.57 -41.40 4.64
N THR A 285 -22.21 -40.37 4.10
CA THR A 285 -22.08 -39.95 2.69
C THR A 285 -20.78 -39.16 2.45
N MET A 286 -20.39 -38.98 1.18
CA MET A 286 -19.19 -38.19 0.86
C MET A 286 -19.27 -36.75 1.36
N ASP A 287 -20.45 -36.13 1.39
CA ASP A 287 -20.67 -34.78 1.92
C ASP A 287 -20.70 -34.69 3.46
N GLU A 288 -20.76 -35.82 4.17
CA GLU A 288 -20.53 -35.92 5.61
C GLU A 288 -19.05 -36.21 5.93
N VAL A 289 -18.30 -36.82 5.00
CA VAL A 289 -16.90 -37.24 5.14
C VAL A 289 -15.89 -36.20 4.64
N LEU A 290 -16.27 -35.38 3.67
CA LEU A 290 -15.39 -34.46 2.95
C LEU A 290 -15.91 -33.02 3.05
N ASP A 291 -15.06 -32.13 3.58
CA ASP A 291 -15.28 -30.69 3.45
C ASP A 291 -14.65 -30.18 2.15
N ALA A 292 -14.95 -28.93 1.80
CA ALA A 292 -14.19 -28.18 0.82
C ALA A 292 -13.59 -26.92 1.45
N LYS A 293 -12.51 -26.42 0.85
CA LYS A 293 -11.98 -25.07 1.10
C LYS A 293 -11.75 -24.36 -0.24
N VAL A 294 -11.85 -23.04 -0.25
CA VAL A 294 -11.49 -22.21 -1.42
C VAL A 294 -10.36 -21.29 -1.00
N ASP A 295 -9.20 -21.41 -1.64
CA ASP A 295 -8.18 -20.36 -1.60
C ASP A 295 -8.43 -19.39 -2.77
N VAL A 296 -8.18 -18.09 -2.57
CA VAL A 296 -8.19 -17.09 -3.65
C VAL A 296 -6.81 -16.45 -3.74
N GLU A 297 -6.29 -16.29 -4.96
CA GLU A 297 -5.02 -15.63 -5.21
C GLU A 297 -5.07 -14.63 -6.38
N PHE A 298 -4.66 -13.39 -6.14
CA PHE A 298 -4.33 -12.45 -7.22
C PHE A 298 -2.92 -12.70 -7.80
N SER A 299 -2.80 -12.71 -9.12
CA SER A 299 -1.49 -12.88 -9.80
C SER A 299 -0.53 -11.68 -9.66
N THR A 300 -0.92 -10.64 -8.91
CA THR A 300 -0.18 -9.38 -8.75
C THR A 300 0.02 -8.96 -7.28
N LYS A 301 0.23 -9.93 -6.37
CA LYS A 301 0.47 -9.69 -4.92
C LYS A 301 1.59 -8.68 -4.58
N ASP A 302 2.51 -8.39 -5.51
CA ASP A 302 3.52 -7.31 -5.41
C ASP A 302 2.95 -5.87 -5.52
N GLY A 303 1.63 -5.71 -5.73
CA GLY A 303 0.90 -4.45 -5.58
C GLY A 303 0.51 -3.74 -6.89
N ILE A 304 -0.71 -3.21 -6.92
CA ILE A 304 -1.23 -2.40 -8.02
C ILE A 304 -0.99 -0.92 -7.72
N THR A 305 -0.74 -0.10 -8.74
CA THR A 305 -0.48 1.34 -8.59
C THR A 305 -1.31 2.18 -9.53
N TYR A 306 -1.96 3.22 -9.00
CA TYR A 306 -2.61 4.27 -9.79
C TYR A 306 -1.69 5.49 -9.87
N ARG A 307 -1.38 5.95 -11.09
CA ARG A 307 -0.53 7.13 -11.31
C ARG A 307 -0.74 7.78 -12.69
N LYS A 308 -0.92 9.10 -12.69
CA LYS A 308 -1.24 9.98 -13.82
C LYS A 308 -2.49 9.50 -14.57
N GLY A 309 -3.55 9.24 -13.80
CA GLY A 309 -4.86 8.81 -14.31
C GLY A 309 -4.89 7.39 -14.86
N LYS A 310 -3.95 6.51 -14.45
CA LYS A 310 -3.74 5.18 -15.07
C LYS A 310 -3.27 4.14 -14.07
N PHE A 311 -3.88 2.96 -14.14
CA PHE A 311 -3.47 1.76 -13.43
C PHE A 311 -2.24 1.10 -14.06
N ASN A 312 -1.36 0.58 -13.21
CA ASN A 312 -0.21 -0.25 -13.55
C ASN A 312 -0.05 -1.34 -12.47
N PRO A 313 -0.26 -2.64 -12.79
CA PRO A 313 -0.67 -3.17 -14.09
C PRO A 313 -2.08 -2.74 -14.51
N LYS A 314 -2.42 -2.97 -15.79
CA LYS A 314 -3.71 -2.62 -16.40
C LYS A 314 -4.79 -3.70 -16.25
N LYS A 315 -4.41 -4.86 -15.71
CA LYS A 315 -5.26 -6.00 -15.37
C LYS A 315 -4.51 -6.87 -14.37
N THR A 316 -5.23 -7.60 -13.53
CA THR A 316 -4.70 -8.75 -12.76
C THR A 316 -5.50 -9.98 -13.15
N ASP A 317 -4.87 -11.14 -13.05
CA ASP A 317 -5.65 -12.37 -13.04
C ASP A 317 -5.98 -12.69 -11.56
N MET A 318 -7.15 -13.28 -11.31
CA MET A 318 -7.56 -13.84 -10.03
C MET A 318 -7.75 -15.34 -10.22
N ILE A 319 -7.25 -16.14 -9.29
CA ILE A 319 -7.30 -17.61 -9.34
C ILE A 319 -8.07 -18.08 -8.12
N VAL A 320 -9.14 -18.82 -8.34
CA VAL A 320 -9.98 -19.42 -7.31
C VAL A 320 -9.68 -20.91 -7.27
N GLN A 321 -9.30 -21.42 -6.10
CA GLN A 321 -8.69 -22.73 -5.90
C GLN A 321 -9.53 -23.61 -4.96
N PRO A 322 -10.69 -24.13 -5.40
CA PRO A 322 -11.45 -25.10 -4.62
C PRO A 322 -10.64 -26.39 -4.47
N THR A 323 -10.53 -26.85 -3.23
CA THR A 323 -9.81 -28.06 -2.82
C THR A 323 -10.71 -28.90 -1.93
N VAL A 324 -10.91 -30.18 -2.28
CA VAL A 324 -11.64 -31.13 -1.43
C VAL A 324 -10.70 -31.67 -0.35
N ILE A 325 -11.13 -31.63 0.90
CA ILE A 325 -10.34 -31.98 2.08
C ILE A 325 -11.12 -32.94 2.98
N LEU A 326 -10.41 -33.71 3.81
CA LEU A 326 -11.04 -34.65 4.74
C LEU A 326 -11.65 -33.86 5.92
N ASN A 327 -12.93 -34.06 6.20
CA ASN A 327 -13.60 -33.39 7.33
C ASN A 327 -12.87 -33.68 8.65
N ASN A 328 -12.82 -32.72 9.56
CA ASN A 328 -12.01 -32.80 10.78
C ASN A 328 -12.32 -34.07 11.62
N LYS A 329 -13.59 -34.49 11.72
CA LYS A 329 -14.00 -35.74 12.41
C LYS A 329 -13.25 -36.97 11.86
N PHE A 330 -13.19 -37.10 10.54
CA PHE A 330 -12.55 -38.23 9.86
C PHE A 330 -11.03 -38.08 9.75
N ARG A 331 -10.53 -36.84 9.80
CA ARG A 331 -9.11 -36.51 9.86
C ARG A 331 -8.49 -36.88 11.21
N GLU A 332 -9.19 -36.59 12.29
CA GLU A 332 -8.79 -36.95 13.66
C GLU A 332 -8.86 -38.46 13.89
N LYS A 333 -9.92 -39.12 13.41
CA LYS A 333 -9.99 -40.60 13.31
C LYS A 333 -9.02 -41.20 12.27
N GLY A 334 -8.19 -40.39 11.62
CA GLY A 334 -7.06 -40.83 10.79
C GLY A 334 -7.42 -41.51 9.47
N LEU A 335 -8.67 -41.41 8.99
CA LEU A 335 -9.25 -42.22 7.90
C LEU A 335 -8.30 -42.42 6.71
N TYR A 336 -7.71 -41.35 6.18
CA TYR A 336 -6.79 -41.43 5.02
C TYR A 336 -5.62 -42.42 5.18
N LYS A 337 -5.17 -42.69 6.42
CA LYS A 337 -4.11 -43.66 6.71
C LYS A 337 -4.60 -45.12 6.72
N LEU A 338 -5.87 -45.34 7.05
CA LEU A 338 -6.50 -46.67 7.09
C LEU A 338 -6.73 -47.22 5.67
N LEU A 339 -7.06 -46.32 4.73
CA LEU A 339 -7.47 -46.70 3.37
C LEU A 339 -6.30 -47.05 2.45
N ASN A 340 -6.55 -47.97 1.51
CA ASN A 340 -5.65 -48.24 0.39
C ASN A 340 -5.82 -47.24 -0.78
N ASP A 341 -4.98 -47.31 -1.80
CA ASP A 341 -4.97 -46.32 -2.88
C ASP A 341 -6.22 -46.39 -3.80
N THR A 342 -6.86 -47.57 -3.92
CA THR A 342 -8.13 -47.73 -4.63
C THR A 342 -9.26 -47.01 -3.89
N GLU A 343 -9.33 -47.21 -2.57
CA GLU A 343 -10.28 -46.54 -1.68
C GLU A 343 -10.07 -45.02 -1.63
N ARG A 344 -8.81 -44.55 -1.53
CA ARG A 344 -8.48 -43.12 -1.61
C ARG A 344 -8.97 -42.48 -2.90
N SER A 345 -8.92 -43.18 -4.04
CA SER A 345 -9.42 -42.68 -5.34
C SER A 345 -10.96 -42.51 -5.41
N ARG A 346 -11.68 -43.09 -4.43
CA ARG A 346 -13.13 -43.03 -4.29
C ARG A 346 -13.60 -41.92 -3.34
N LEU A 347 -12.70 -41.23 -2.64
CA LEU A 347 -12.99 -40.01 -1.87
C LEU A 347 -12.93 -38.78 -2.78
N TRP A 348 -14.10 -38.27 -3.17
CA TRP A 348 -14.24 -37.10 -4.05
C TRP A 348 -15.62 -36.45 -3.89
N LEU A 349 -15.70 -35.17 -4.27
CA LEU A 349 -16.96 -34.42 -4.43
C LEU A 349 -17.06 -33.89 -5.87
N THR A 350 -18.28 -33.65 -6.35
CA THR A 350 -18.52 -32.94 -7.62
C THR A 350 -18.74 -31.47 -7.34
N LEU A 351 -17.93 -30.59 -7.95
CA LEU A 351 -18.19 -29.15 -7.96
C LEU A 351 -19.30 -28.84 -8.97
N LYS A 352 -20.44 -28.35 -8.50
CA LYS A 352 -21.63 -28.05 -9.31
C LYS A 352 -21.75 -26.57 -9.69
N LYS A 353 -21.24 -25.68 -8.84
CA LYS A 353 -21.34 -24.23 -9.05
C LYS A 353 -20.18 -23.49 -8.40
N LEU A 354 -19.67 -22.46 -9.07
CA LEU A 354 -18.70 -21.53 -8.49
C LEU A 354 -19.18 -20.10 -8.69
N THR A 355 -19.25 -19.33 -7.60
CA THR A 355 -19.68 -17.93 -7.59
C THR A 355 -18.56 -17.02 -7.09
N VAL A 356 -18.45 -15.82 -7.64
CA VAL A 356 -17.47 -14.79 -7.24
C VAL A 356 -18.18 -13.45 -7.16
N TYR A 357 -18.01 -12.72 -6.05
CA TYR A 357 -18.63 -11.41 -5.83
C TYR A 357 -17.66 -10.43 -5.13
N PRO A 358 -17.73 -9.11 -5.44
CA PRO A 358 -16.97 -8.08 -4.73
C PRO A 358 -17.62 -7.76 -3.38
N LEU A 359 -16.82 -7.63 -2.33
CA LEU A 359 -17.31 -7.24 -1.00
C LEU A 359 -17.43 -5.71 -0.90
N LYS A 360 -18.66 -5.22 -0.69
CA LYS A 360 -19.07 -3.83 -0.36
C LYS A 360 -18.25 -2.69 -0.98
N GLY A 361 -18.81 -2.05 -2.01
CA GLY A 361 -18.46 -0.68 -2.41
C GLY A 361 -17.81 -0.52 -3.78
N GLY A 362 -17.44 -1.61 -4.44
CA GLY A 362 -17.07 -1.62 -5.86
C GLY A 362 -18.07 -2.43 -6.68
N GLN A 363 -18.71 -1.81 -7.67
CA GLN A 363 -19.26 -2.55 -8.81
C GLN A 363 -18.08 -3.10 -9.64
N VAL A 364 -18.15 -4.36 -10.08
CA VAL A 364 -17.08 -5.03 -10.84
C VAL A 364 -17.67 -5.83 -11.99
N ASP A 365 -17.39 -5.41 -13.23
CA ASP A 365 -17.59 -6.24 -14.41
C ASP A 365 -16.50 -7.34 -14.50
N PHE A 366 -16.92 -8.55 -14.85
CA PHE A 366 -16.03 -9.70 -15.09
C PHE A 366 -15.76 -9.99 -16.58
N GLY A 367 -16.52 -9.38 -17.49
CA GLY A 367 -16.09 -9.05 -18.84
C GLY A 367 -16.06 -10.17 -19.88
N SER A 368 -17.11 -10.23 -20.70
CA SER A 368 -16.91 -10.42 -22.16
C SER A 368 -16.39 -9.13 -22.82
N SER A 369 -16.66 -7.97 -22.21
CA SER A 369 -16.26 -6.62 -22.63
C SER A 369 -15.74 -5.80 -21.43
N GLY A 370 -14.48 -6.06 -21.04
CA GLY A 370 -13.98 -5.79 -19.67
C GLY A 370 -13.98 -4.35 -19.12
N TRP A 371 -14.39 -4.24 -17.86
CA TRP A 371 -14.28 -3.16 -16.86
C TRP A 371 -14.81 -1.78 -17.28
N GLY A 372 -16.05 -1.49 -16.92
CA GLY A 372 -16.37 -0.19 -16.32
C GLY A 372 -15.85 -0.12 -14.88
N LEU A 373 -15.50 1.07 -14.41
CA LEU A 373 -15.72 1.43 -13.01
C LEU A 373 -16.85 2.43 -13.09
N TRP A 374 -18.08 1.92 -12.91
CA TRP A 374 -19.35 2.56 -13.29
C TRP A 374 -19.42 2.75 -14.84
N GLU A 375 -20.44 2.31 -15.58
CA GLU A 375 -21.76 1.72 -15.25
C GLU A 375 -21.97 0.34 -15.93
N ASP A 376 -23.21 -0.15 -15.94
CA ASP A 376 -23.71 -1.47 -16.41
C ASP A 376 -23.31 -2.71 -15.57
N GLU A 377 -24.29 -3.59 -15.28
CA GLU A 377 -24.24 -4.51 -14.15
C GLU A 377 -24.04 -6.00 -14.50
N GLN A 378 -22.98 -6.60 -13.95
CA GLN A 378 -23.04 -7.94 -13.36
C GLN A 378 -22.41 -7.89 -11.97
N THR A 379 -23.23 -7.97 -10.92
CA THR A 379 -22.77 -7.83 -9.52
C THR A 379 -21.94 -9.01 -9.00
N HIS A 380 -21.93 -10.12 -9.75
CA HIS A 380 -21.22 -11.35 -9.45
C HIS A 380 -21.03 -12.14 -10.75
N VAL A 381 -20.10 -13.10 -10.76
CA VAL A 381 -20.08 -14.18 -11.75
C VAL A 381 -20.53 -15.47 -11.10
N GLU A 382 -21.37 -16.21 -11.81
CA GLU A 382 -21.74 -17.59 -11.52
C GLU A 382 -21.34 -18.48 -12.70
N VAL A 383 -20.73 -19.62 -12.39
CA VAL A 383 -20.36 -20.65 -13.38
C VAL A 383 -20.91 -22.00 -12.91
N THR A 384 -21.83 -22.57 -13.68
CA THR A 384 -22.28 -23.96 -13.49
C THR A 384 -21.20 -24.91 -13.98
N LEU A 385 -20.88 -25.92 -13.17
CA LEU A 385 -19.82 -26.89 -13.36
C LEU A 385 -20.34 -28.30 -13.13
N ASN A 386 -19.53 -29.32 -13.44
CA ASN A 386 -19.77 -30.70 -13.04
C ASN A 386 -18.44 -31.45 -12.88
N ASP A 387 -17.48 -30.79 -12.23
CA ASP A 387 -16.10 -31.26 -12.13
C ASP A 387 -15.91 -32.14 -10.89
N LYS A 388 -15.50 -33.40 -11.09
CA LYS A 388 -15.03 -34.26 -10.00
C LYS A 388 -13.69 -33.72 -9.46
N ILE A 389 -13.63 -33.51 -8.15
CA ILE A 389 -12.43 -33.12 -7.40
C ILE A 389 -12.17 -34.19 -6.33
N ASN A 390 -11.00 -34.83 -6.39
CA ASN A 390 -10.61 -35.87 -5.45
C ASN A 390 -10.08 -35.28 -4.13
N LEU A 391 -10.04 -36.09 -3.07
CA LEU A 391 -9.45 -35.68 -1.79
C LEU A 391 -7.99 -35.23 -1.95
N ASN A 392 -7.69 -34.03 -1.44
CA ASN A 392 -6.43 -33.28 -1.59
C ASN A 392 -6.09 -32.85 -3.03
N GLU A 393 -7.04 -32.95 -3.98
CA GLU A 393 -6.93 -32.32 -5.30
C GLU A 393 -7.43 -30.87 -5.23
N THR A 394 -6.66 -29.96 -5.81
CA THR A 394 -7.03 -28.56 -6.04
C THR A 394 -7.29 -28.36 -7.53
N LYS A 395 -8.43 -27.75 -7.90
CA LYS A 395 -8.67 -27.22 -9.25
C LYS A 395 -8.33 -25.73 -9.28
N GLU A 396 -8.08 -25.17 -10.46
CA GLU A 396 -7.85 -23.72 -10.63
C GLU A 396 -8.86 -23.13 -11.61
N TYR A 397 -9.71 -22.21 -11.13
CA TYR A 397 -10.63 -21.42 -11.97
C TYR A 397 -10.12 -19.99 -12.07
N LYS A 398 -9.97 -19.48 -13.29
CA LYS A 398 -9.19 -18.27 -13.56
C LYS A 398 -10.04 -17.15 -14.16
N TYR A 399 -10.14 -16.04 -13.43
CA TYR A 399 -10.86 -14.84 -13.81
C TYR A 399 -9.88 -13.71 -14.16
N THR A 400 -10.24 -12.82 -15.09
CA THR A 400 -9.36 -11.72 -15.54
C THR A 400 -9.97 -10.37 -15.21
N LEU A 401 -9.53 -9.74 -14.12
CA LEU A 401 -9.93 -8.40 -13.74
C LEU A 401 -9.12 -7.37 -14.54
N ASN A 402 -9.78 -6.52 -15.31
CA ASN A 402 -9.12 -5.41 -16.01
C ASN A 402 -9.04 -4.18 -15.08
N PHE A 403 -8.51 -3.03 -15.52
CA PHE A 403 -8.51 -1.78 -14.72
C PHE A 403 -8.60 -0.55 -15.62
N HIS A 404 -9.77 0.09 -15.63
CA HIS A 404 -10.12 1.20 -16.53
C HIS A 404 -10.19 2.55 -15.79
N LYS A 405 -10.44 3.66 -16.50
CA LYS A 405 -10.24 5.03 -15.99
C LYS A 405 -11.55 5.60 -15.42
N GLY A 406 -11.84 5.31 -14.16
CA GLY A 406 -12.92 5.93 -13.37
C GLY A 406 -12.42 6.94 -12.32
N ASN A 407 -13.34 7.40 -11.48
CA ASN A 407 -13.05 8.22 -10.29
C ASN A 407 -12.36 7.35 -9.23
N VAL A 408 -11.17 7.75 -8.79
CA VAL A 408 -10.34 7.01 -7.82
C VAL A 408 -10.40 7.71 -6.45
N PRO A 409 -10.57 6.98 -5.33
CA PRO A 409 -10.62 7.56 -3.98
C PRO A 409 -9.46 8.51 -3.63
N ASP A 410 -9.78 9.60 -2.93
CA ASP A 410 -8.83 10.64 -2.50
C ASP A 410 -8.07 10.23 -1.22
N GLU A 411 -7.37 9.10 -1.30
CA GLU A 411 -6.59 8.53 -0.21
C GLU A 411 -5.27 7.92 -0.69
N MET A 412 -4.40 7.53 0.24
CA MET A 412 -3.03 7.08 -0.10
C MET A 412 -2.99 5.69 -0.77
N SER A 413 -3.96 4.84 -0.45
CA SER A 413 -4.14 3.48 -0.94
C SER A 413 -5.53 3.01 -0.56
N TYR A 414 -6.16 2.22 -1.42
CA TYR A 414 -7.47 1.64 -1.18
C TYR A 414 -7.46 0.16 -1.60
N ASP A 415 -8.35 -0.62 -1.02
CA ASP A 415 -8.40 -2.07 -1.16
C ASP A 415 -9.65 -2.51 -1.95
N ILE A 416 -9.53 -3.57 -2.74
CA ILE A 416 -10.67 -4.23 -3.40
C ILE A 416 -10.70 -5.69 -2.93
N ALA A 417 -11.73 -6.02 -2.16
CA ALA A 417 -11.94 -7.37 -1.60
C ALA A 417 -12.92 -8.18 -2.46
N PHE A 418 -12.60 -9.45 -2.67
CA PHE A 418 -13.44 -10.41 -3.39
C PHE A 418 -13.63 -11.66 -2.53
N ASP A 419 -14.84 -12.21 -2.56
CA ASP A 419 -15.19 -13.48 -1.94
C ASP A 419 -15.75 -14.43 -3.01
N SER A 420 -15.45 -15.72 -2.85
CA SER A 420 -15.68 -16.77 -3.83
C SER A 420 -16.28 -18.01 -3.15
N THR A 421 -17.55 -18.28 -3.44
CA THR A 421 -18.26 -19.44 -2.87
C THR A 421 -18.42 -20.56 -3.89
N ALA A 422 -17.89 -21.74 -3.54
CA ALA A 422 -18.03 -23.00 -4.25
C ALA A 422 -19.16 -23.85 -3.65
N TYR A 423 -20.01 -24.41 -4.51
CA TYR A 423 -21.12 -25.30 -4.14
C TYR A 423 -20.91 -26.68 -4.78
N PHE A 424 -20.86 -27.70 -3.94
CA PHE A 424 -20.64 -29.08 -4.36
C PHE A 424 -21.96 -29.88 -4.46
N GLU A 425 -21.84 -31.17 -4.75
CA GLU A 425 -22.89 -32.17 -4.65
C GLU A 425 -22.97 -32.71 -3.22
N GLY A 426 -24.18 -32.83 -2.68
CA GLY A 426 -24.38 -32.80 -1.23
C GLY A 426 -24.31 -31.35 -0.71
N ASN A 427 -24.61 -31.12 0.58
CA ASN A 427 -24.77 -29.76 1.11
C ASN A 427 -23.45 -29.03 1.44
N VAL A 428 -22.33 -29.42 0.82
CA VAL A 428 -21.01 -28.83 1.06
C VAL A 428 -20.85 -27.52 0.30
N ILE A 429 -20.65 -26.44 1.05
CA ILE A 429 -20.43 -25.08 0.54
C ILE A 429 -19.15 -24.54 1.18
N ALA A 430 -18.27 -23.95 0.38
CA ALA A 430 -17.01 -23.37 0.85
C ALA A 430 -16.79 -21.96 0.27
N GLY A 431 -16.66 -20.97 1.15
CA GLY A 431 -16.26 -19.60 0.81
C GLY A 431 -14.75 -19.40 0.86
N GLY A 432 -14.29 -18.24 0.38
CA GLY A 432 -12.87 -17.88 0.37
C GLY A 432 -12.65 -16.46 -0.14
N GLU A 433 -11.99 -15.63 0.66
CA GLU A 433 -11.72 -14.22 0.37
C GLU A 433 -10.21 -13.92 0.14
N ASP A 434 -9.92 -12.98 -0.76
CA ASP A 434 -8.60 -12.31 -0.87
C ASP A 434 -8.83 -10.83 -1.24
N THR A 435 -7.84 -9.98 -0.98
CA THR A 435 -7.93 -8.52 -1.17
C THR A 435 -6.73 -7.98 -1.94
N VAL A 436 -6.99 -7.12 -2.93
CA VAL A 436 -5.93 -6.49 -3.75
C VAL A 436 -5.81 -4.98 -3.48
N THR A 437 -4.70 -4.59 -2.86
CA THR A 437 -4.38 -3.18 -2.56
C THR A 437 -3.92 -2.40 -3.78
N ILE A 438 -4.48 -1.21 -3.95
CA ILE A 438 -4.12 -0.23 -4.98
C ILE A 438 -3.46 1.00 -4.32
N GLY A 439 -2.17 1.21 -4.58
CA GLY A 439 -1.45 2.41 -4.13
C GLY A 439 -1.72 3.62 -5.03
N ASN A 440 -2.36 4.66 -4.50
CA ASN A 440 -2.61 5.93 -5.20
C ASN A 440 -1.38 6.85 -5.10
N LEU A 441 -0.52 6.81 -6.11
CA LEU A 441 0.72 7.59 -6.12
C LEU A 441 0.52 9.06 -6.50
N ASP A 442 -0.61 9.42 -7.12
CA ASP A 442 -0.94 10.81 -7.44
C ASP A 442 -1.30 11.58 -6.16
N TYR A 443 -2.13 10.99 -5.28
CA TYR A 443 -2.44 11.52 -3.95
C TYR A 443 -1.18 11.72 -3.10
N GLN A 444 -0.30 10.70 -3.07
CA GLN A 444 0.95 10.75 -2.31
C GLN A 444 1.91 11.83 -2.84
N GLU A 445 1.98 12.04 -4.17
CA GLU A 445 2.74 13.14 -4.78
C GLU A 445 2.16 14.52 -4.39
N GLY A 446 0.83 14.68 -4.42
CA GLY A 446 0.14 15.91 -3.97
C GLY A 446 0.41 16.25 -2.51
N ARG A 447 0.12 15.32 -1.58
CA ARG A 447 0.35 15.52 -0.13
C ARG A 447 1.81 15.85 0.20
N THR A 448 2.76 15.31 -0.57
CA THR A 448 4.19 15.59 -0.42
C THR A 448 4.57 16.99 -0.93
N ALA A 449 3.92 17.48 -1.98
CA ALA A 449 4.10 18.85 -2.45
C ALA A 449 3.63 19.88 -1.41
N ASN A 450 2.41 19.72 -0.88
CA ASN A 450 1.83 20.67 0.08
C ASN A 450 2.62 20.68 1.40
N LYS A 451 3.07 19.53 1.90
CA LYS A 451 3.98 19.47 3.07
C LYS A 451 5.29 20.22 2.85
N LYS A 452 5.81 20.25 1.62
CA LYS A 452 7.02 21.00 1.27
C LYS A 452 6.74 22.50 1.15
N ALA A 453 5.65 22.90 0.49
CA ALA A 453 5.24 24.30 0.36
C ALA A 453 5.09 24.97 1.74
N ASN A 454 4.38 24.30 2.66
CA ASN A 454 4.22 24.78 4.05
C ASN A 454 5.56 24.90 4.81
N SER A 455 6.52 24.00 4.58
CA SER A 455 7.85 24.04 5.22
C SER A 455 8.76 25.14 4.64
N ASP A 456 8.71 25.36 3.33
CA ASP A 456 9.46 26.45 2.68
C ASP A 456 8.84 27.82 3.06
N SER A 457 7.51 27.95 3.06
CA SER A 457 6.78 29.16 3.51
C SER A 457 7.09 29.52 4.98
N ALA A 458 6.99 28.57 5.91
CA ALA A 458 7.33 28.77 7.32
C ALA A 458 8.76 29.30 7.52
N LYS A 459 9.71 28.82 6.70
CA LYS A 459 11.09 29.31 6.71
C LYS A 459 11.22 30.72 6.13
N ASN A 460 10.48 31.04 5.07
CA ASN A 460 10.50 32.37 4.46
C ASN A 460 9.89 33.43 5.40
N ILE A 461 8.83 33.08 6.16
CA ILE A 461 8.25 33.91 7.23
C ILE A 461 9.28 34.21 8.33
N ALA A 462 9.99 33.19 8.82
CA ALA A 462 11.00 33.35 9.87
C ALA A 462 12.15 34.27 9.45
N ASN A 463 12.58 34.21 8.18
CA ASN A 463 13.59 35.13 7.65
C ASN A 463 13.03 36.56 7.52
N ALA A 464 11.81 36.73 6.98
CA ALA A 464 11.19 38.05 6.79
C ALA A 464 11.04 38.82 8.12
N ALA A 465 10.61 38.13 9.18
CA ALA A 465 10.54 38.69 10.53
C ALA A 465 11.93 39.11 11.06
N SER A 466 12.98 38.36 10.74
CA SER A 466 14.35 38.70 11.11
C SER A 466 14.90 39.94 10.39
N VAL A 467 14.41 40.27 9.19
CA VAL A 467 14.81 41.51 8.48
C VAL A 467 13.95 42.71 8.92
N LEU A 468 12.66 42.51 9.21
CA LEU A 468 11.81 43.54 9.82
C LEU A 468 12.42 44.06 11.13
N ASN A 469 12.91 43.15 11.97
CA ASN A 469 13.60 43.47 13.22
C ASN A 469 14.94 44.23 13.04
N SER A 470 15.44 44.42 11.81
CA SER A 470 16.60 45.28 11.51
C SER A 470 16.24 46.68 10.99
N ILE A 471 14.95 46.98 10.79
CA ILE A 471 14.48 48.32 10.38
C ILE A 471 14.32 49.19 11.62
N SER A 472 15.26 50.12 11.82
CA SER A 472 15.26 51.08 12.94
C SER A 472 15.26 52.53 12.43
N THR A 473 14.07 53.09 12.24
CA THR A 473 13.93 54.50 11.80
C THR A 473 14.47 55.47 12.85
N ALA A 474 15.36 56.36 12.42
CA ALA A 474 15.81 57.46 13.27
C ALA A 474 14.81 58.63 13.16
N ILE A 475 14.20 58.97 14.30
CA ILE A 475 13.41 60.19 14.50
C ILE A 475 14.00 60.88 15.73
N GLN A 476 14.30 62.18 15.61
CA GLN A 476 14.80 63.02 16.70
C GLN A 476 14.35 64.47 16.47
N PHE A 477 13.55 64.99 17.39
CA PHE A 477 13.17 66.40 17.47
C PHE A 477 14.34 67.22 18.05
N LYS A 478 14.38 68.51 17.71
CA LYS A 478 15.32 69.49 18.29
C LYS A 478 14.86 69.92 19.68
N GLN A 479 13.54 69.99 19.87
CA GLN A 479 12.89 70.22 21.16
C GLN A 479 12.55 68.89 21.83
N ASP A 480 12.73 68.86 23.15
CA ASP A 480 12.49 67.72 24.02
C ASP A 480 10.98 67.61 24.37
N LEU A 481 10.16 67.33 23.35
CA LEU A 481 8.70 67.36 23.41
C LEU A 481 8.04 66.05 23.90
N PHE A 482 8.72 64.91 23.74
CA PHE A 482 8.15 63.57 23.92
C PHE A 482 9.05 62.70 24.82
N SER A 483 8.46 61.75 25.54
CA SER A 483 9.22 60.76 26.33
C SER A 483 9.84 59.68 25.45
N SER A 484 10.78 58.89 25.99
CA SER A 484 11.39 57.76 25.28
C SER A 484 10.33 56.78 24.74
N ASP A 485 9.37 56.40 25.58
CA ASP A 485 8.29 55.47 25.20
C ASP A 485 7.39 56.04 24.09
N GLN A 486 7.17 57.37 24.07
CA GLN A 486 6.43 58.05 23.01
C GLN A 486 7.24 58.09 21.71
N MET A 487 8.54 58.43 21.79
CA MET A 487 9.45 58.42 20.64
C MET A 487 9.59 57.02 20.03
N ASP A 488 9.62 55.97 20.84
CA ASP A 488 9.68 54.59 20.34
C ASP A 488 8.32 54.12 19.78
N GLN A 489 7.19 54.54 20.33
CA GLN A 489 5.86 54.37 19.69
C GLN A 489 5.78 55.04 18.32
N MET A 490 6.29 56.28 18.19
CA MET A 490 6.38 56.97 16.89
C MET A 490 7.26 56.22 15.89
N ARG A 491 8.41 55.70 16.34
CA ARG A 491 9.32 54.92 15.50
C ARG A 491 8.70 53.61 15.05
N ASP A 492 8.03 52.87 15.95
CA ASP A 492 7.36 51.62 15.58
C ASP A 492 6.16 51.86 14.65
N PHE A 493 5.40 52.94 14.85
CA PHE A 493 4.38 53.38 13.90
C PHE A 493 4.98 53.65 12.51
N VAL A 494 6.04 54.47 12.41
CA VAL A 494 6.69 54.79 11.13
C VAL A 494 7.36 53.56 10.48
N ASN A 495 7.96 52.66 11.28
CA ASN A 495 8.53 51.40 10.79
C ASN A 495 7.45 50.51 10.13
N THR A 496 6.31 50.30 10.81
CA THR A 496 5.19 49.52 10.28
C THR A 496 4.54 50.22 9.08
N TRP A 497 4.29 51.52 9.16
CA TRP A 497 3.71 52.32 8.10
C TRP A 497 4.53 52.27 6.80
N MET A 498 5.87 52.39 6.89
CA MET A 498 6.75 52.16 5.74
C MET A 498 6.65 50.74 5.21
N ALA A 499 6.68 49.72 6.08
CA ALA A 499 6.60 48.32 5.67
C ALA A 499 5.31 48.02 4.89
N ASP A 500 4.19 48.60 5.30
CA ASP A 500 2.89 48.46 4.63
C ASP A 500 2.85 49.18 3.26
N LEU A 501 3.42 50.38 3.15
CA LEU A 501 3.56 51.10 1.86
C LEU A 501 4.50 50.37 0.88
N ILE A 502 5.55 49.75 1.39
CA ILE A 502 6.49 48.92 0.63
C ILE A 502 5.77 47.63 0.16
N LEU A 503 5.00 46.99 1.03
CA LEU A 503 4.14 45.84 0.69
C LEU A 503 3.09 46.19 -0.37
N ALA A 504 2.40 47.32 -0.24
CA ALA A 504 1.41 47.81 -1.19
C ALA A 504 1.95 47.94 -2.63
N ARG A 505 3.26 48.21 -2.77
CA ARG A 505 3.94 48.28 -4.06
C ARG A 505 4.21 46.91 -4.70
N CYS A 506 4.16 45.81 -3.94
CA CYS A 506 4.83 44.52 -4.25
C CYS A 506 3.94 43.32 -4.58
N VAL A 507 2.63 43.50 -4.67
CA VAL A 507 1.79 42.57 -5.46
C VAL A 507 2.30 42.59 -6.91
N ASP A 508 2.46 41.42 -7.52
CA ASP A 508 3.08 41.32 -8.85
C ASP A 508 2.17 41.93 -9.93
N ARG A 509 2.80 42.62 -10.88
CA ARG A 509 2.19 43.55 -11.85
C ARG A 509 2.23 43.03 -13.29
N SER A 510 2.53 41.75 -13.49
CA SER A 510 2.50 41.11 -14.81
C SER A 510 1.13 40.55 -15.19
N ASP A 511 0.37 40.09 -14.19
CA ASP A 511 -0.80 39.20 -14.41
C ASP A 511 -2.15 39.93 -14.24
N LEU A 512 -2.12 41.18 -13.78
CA LEU A 512 -3.30 42.03 -13.59
C LEU A 512 -3.33 43.12 -14.68
N LYS A 513 -4.38 43.14 -15.50
CA LYS A 513 -4.57 44.21 -16.51
C LYS A 513 -4.71 45.55 -15.79
N SER A 514 -3.82 46.51 -16.06
CA SER A 514 -3.64 47.82 -15.36
C SER A 514 -4.83 48.41 -14.60
N LYS A 515 -6.01 48.56 -15.23
CA LYS A 515 -7.24 49.08 -14.58
C LYS A 515 -7.77 48.24 -13.41
N ILE A 516 -7.23 47.05 -13.16
CA ILE A 516 -7.48 46.19 -11.99
C ILE A 516 -6.43 46.47 -10.90
N GLU A 517 -5.19 46.76 -11.26
CA GLU A 517 -4.08 47.01 -10.32
C GLU A 517 -4.39 48.18 -9.39
N ASP A 518 -4.76 49.33 -9.97
CA ASP A 518 -5.09 50.55 -9.22
C ASP A 518 -6.27 50.31 -8.25
N LYS A 519 -7.19 49.40 -8.60
CA LYS A 519 -8.34 49.04 -7.76
C LYS A 519 -7.98 48.08 -6.63
N VAL A 520 -7.20 47.03 -6.92
CA VAL A 520 -6.63 46.13 -5.88
C VAL A 520 -5.85 46.96 -4.86
N MET A 521 -5.00 47.86 -5.35
CA MET A 521 -4.14 48.71 -4.52
C MET A 521 -4.99 49.66 -3.66
N SER A 522 -5.94 50.39 -4.26
CA SER A 522 -6.80 51.34 -3.53
C SER A 522 -7.66 50.65 -2.47
N ALA A 523 -8.24 49.49 -2.80
CA ALA A 523 -9.00 48.69 -1.85
C ALA A 523 -8.12 48.11 -0.72
N TRP A 524 -6.86 47.80 -1.00
CA TRP A 524 -5.92 47.31 0.02
C TRP A 524 -5.50 48.41 0.99
N LEU A 525 -5.12 49.61 0.51
CA LEU A 525 -4.86 50.75 1.40
C LEU A 525 -6.10 51.11 2.23
N GLN A 526 -7.30 51.08 1.63
CA GLN A 526 -8.54 51.30 2.38
C GLN A 526 -8.74 50.26 3.50
N LYS A 527 -8.43 48.98 3.26
CA LYS A 527 -8.48 47.92 4.30
C LYS A 527 -7.34 48.02 5.32
N LEU A 528 -6.25 48.72 5.03
CA LEU A 528 -5.19 49.10 5.99
C LEU A 528 -5.52 50.37 6.78
N GLY A 529 -6.71 50.96 6.61
CA GLY A 529 -7.20 52.11 7.38
C GLY A 529 -6.95 53.48 6.75
N TYR A 530 -6.42 53.54 5.52
CA TYR A 530 -6.23 54.80 4.81
C TYR A 530 -7.56 55.29 4.22
N ASN A 531 -7.85 56.57 4.37
CA ASN A 531 -9.04 57.20 3.79
C ASN A 531 -8.86 57.41 2.28
N LEU A 532 -9.92 57.20 1.48
CA LEU A 532 -9.87 57.30 0.01
C LEU A 532 -9.53 58.71 -0.49
N ALA A 533 -9.84 59.76 0.27
CA ALA A 533 -9.38 61.11 -0.04
C ALA A 533 -7.85 61.24 0.12
N ASP A 534 -7.31 60.66 1.19
CA ASP A 534 -5.88 60.70 1.53
C ASP A 534 -5.01 59.77 0.68
N VAL A 535 -5.59 58.84 -0.09
CA VAL A 535 -4.87 58.09 -1.13
C VAL A 535 -4.26 59.04 -2.19
N SER A 536 -4.81 60.25 -2.37
CA SER A 536 -4.19 61.30 -3.21
C SER A 536 -2.82 61.76 -2.69
N ASN A 537 -2.57 61.65 -1.37
CA ASN A 537 -1.30 61.95 -0.72
C ASN A 537 -0.30 60.77 -0.80
N VAL A 538 -0.67 59.64 -1.43
CA VAL A 538 0.11 58.40 -1.48
C VAL A 538 0.47 58.01 -2.92
N THR A 539 1.70 58.30 -3.34
CA THR A 539 2.23 57.96 -4.67
C THR A 539 3.09 56.70 -4.63
N LEU A 540 2.61 55.60 -5.23
CA LEU A 540 3.27 54.28 -5.26
C LEU A 540 3.72 53.87 -6.68
N LYS A 541 4.74 54.55 -7.21
CA LYS A 541 5.31 54.33 -8.54
C LYS A 541 6.46 53.28 -8.50
N PRO A 542 6.86 52.66 -9.63
CA PRO A 542 7.82 51.55 -9.65
C PRO A 542 9.23 51.82 -9.07
N THR A 543 9.59 53.08 -8.82
CA THR A 543 10.85 53.51 -8.17
C THR A 543 10.64 54.68 -7.19
N THR A 544 9.40 54.96 -6.79
CA THR A 544 9.06 56.10 -5.91
C THR A 544 7.91 55.75 -4.98
N ILE A 545 8.12 55.91 -3.66
CA ILE A 545 7.09 55.91 -2.62
C ILE A 545 7.09 57.32 -2.04
N GLN A 546 5.97 58.03 -2.16
CA GLN A 546 5.72 59.26 -1.40
C GLN A 546 4.43 59.07 -0.63
N ALA A 547 4.41 59.43 0.64
CA ALA A 547 3.22 59.31 1.48
C ALA A 547 3.21 60.38 2.58
N VAL A 548 2.01 60.79 2.99
CA VAL A 548 1.77 61.58 4.21
C VAL A 548 0.79 60.79 5.08
N ASN A 549 1.01 60.77 6.39
CA ASN A 549 0.11 60.18 7.38
C ASN A 549 0.24 60.92 8.72
N TYR A 550 -0.78 60.84 9.57
CA TYR A 550 -0.89 61.65 10.79
C TYR A 550 -1.21 60.77 12.00
N ILE A 551 -0.69 61.13 13.17
CA ILE A 551 -1.19 60.62 14.46
C ILE A 551 -1.46 61.78 15.42
N THR A 552 -2.31 61.55 16.41
CA THR A 552 -2.50 62.45 17.55
C THR A 552 -1.93 61.79 18.79
N MET A 553 -1.13 62.51 19.57
CA MET A 553 -0.65 62.07 20.89
C MET A 553 -0.36 63.27 21.78
N ASP A 554 -0.26 63.04 23.09
CA ASP A 554 0.16 64.08 24.02
C ASP A 554 1.69 64.25 24.01
N THR A 555 2.17 65.49 24.15
CA THR A 555 3.54 65.76 24.58
C THR A 555 3.80 65.14 25.96
N LYS A 556 5.08 65.04 26.36
CA LYS A 556 5.45 64.66 27.74
C LYS A 556 4.96 65.63 28.83
N SER A 557 4.41 66.77 28.44
CA SER A 557 3.76 67.77 29.30
C SER A 557 2.23 67.69 29.30
N GLY A 558 1.63 66.65 28.70
CA GLY A 558 0.19 66.40 28.70
C GLY A 558 -0.62 67.34 27.80
N LYS A 559 -0.01 67.89 26.74
CA LYS A 559 -0.71 68.70 25.74
C LYS A 559 -0.90 67.88 24.45
N PRO A 560 -2.12 67.75 23.91
CA PRO A 560 -2.33 67.05 22.65
C PRO A 560 -1.69 67.81 21.49
N VAL A 561 -1.04 67.06 20.60
CA VAL A 561 -0.42 67.53 19.36
C VAL A 561 -0.75 66.59 18.21
N VAL A 562 -0.85 67.14 17.00
CA VAL A 562 -0.95 66.35 15.76
C VAL A 562 0.45 66.23 15.18
N ILE A 563 0.88 65.02 14.84
CA ILE A 563 2.17 64.77 14.22
C ILE A 563 1.95 64.30 12.79
N GLU A 564 2.34 65.13 11.84
CA GLU A 564 2.44 64.80 10.42
C GLU A 564 3.74 64.06 10.17
N PHE A 565 3.66 62.89 9.53
CA PHE A 565 4.80 62.20 8.95
C PHE A 565 4.70 62.26 7.43
N GLN A 566 5.66 62.93 6.79
CA GLN A 566 5.87 62.84 5.35
C GLN A 566 7.06 61.93 5.07
N ILE A 567 6.97 61.04 4.08
CA ILE A 567 8.07 60.20 3.61
C ILE A 567 8.19 60.32 2.09
N ASN A 568 9.41 60.55 1.60
CA ASN A 568 9.77 60.61 0.19
C ASN A 568 10.95 59.68 -0.10
N MET A 569 10.67 58.47 -0.60
CA MET A 569 11.66 57.46 -0.97
C MET A 569 11.78 57.33 -2.48
N PHE A 570 13.01 57.35 -3.00
CA PHE A 570 13.33 57.34 -4.41
C PHE A 570 14.34 56.23 -4.76
N GLY A 571 14.43 55.92 -6.06
CA GLY A 571 15.54 55.16 -6.65
C GLY A 571 15.59 53.66 -6.33
N PHE A 572 14.74 53.15 -5.43
CA PHE A 572 14.70 51.74 -5.08
C PHE A 572 14.31 50.88 -6.29
N LYS A 573 15.30 50.13 -6.79
CA LYS A 573 15.09 49.08 -7.77
C LYS A 573 15.23 47.75 -7.06
N PHE A 574 14.18 46.93 -7.14
CA PHE A 574 14.36 45.50 -6.92
C PHE A 574 15.29 45.01 -8.02
N GLY A 575 16.47 44.53 -7.62
CA GLY A 575 17.41 43.92 -8.55
C GLY A 575 16.77 42.71 -9.22
N ASP A 576 17.25 42.39 -10.42
CA ASP A 576 17.13 41.02 -10.89
C ASP A 576 17.87 40.07 -9.92
N ALA A 577 17.71 38.76 -10.09
CA ALA A 577 18.15 37.76 -9.09
C ALA A 577 19.68 37.64 -8.86
N ASN A 578 20.48 38.62 -9.31
CA ASN A 578 21.92 38.74 -9.07
C ASN A 578 22.37 40.17 -8.64
N GLY A 579 21.46 41.15 -8.52
CA GLY A 579 21.78 42.53 -8.21
C GLY A 579 22.01 42.79 -6.71
N LEU A 580 23.10 43.49 -6.36
CA LEU A 580 23.35 44.03 -5.02
C LEU A 580 22.31 45.13 -4.68
N PRO A 581 22.04 45.40 -3.38
CA PRO A 581 21.07 46.40 -2.98
C PRO A 581 21.42 47.79 -3.54
N THR A 582 20.49 48.38 -4.29
CA THR A 582 20.44 49.84 -4.44
C THR A 582 19.75 50.38 -3.20
N MET A 583 20.43 51.21 -2.41
CA MET A 583 19.80 51.83 -1.25
C MET A 583 18.60 52.66 -1.70
N ALA A 584 17.46 52.50 -1.04
CA ALA A 584 16.36 53.42 -1.16
C ALA A 584 16.78 54.76 -0.55
N TYR A 585 17.24 55.69 -1.37
CA TYR A 585 17.61 57.01 -0.89
C TYR A 585 16.35 57.87 -0.79
N GLY A 586 16.21 58.53 0.34
CA GLY A 586 15.01 59.28 0.66
C GLY A 586 15.15 59.98 1.99
N SER A 587 14.21 60.88 2.23
CA SER A 587 14.06 61.59 3.50
C SER A 587 12.59 61.69 3.83
N GLY A 588 12.30 61.80 5.12
CA GLY A 588 11.00 62.23 5.60
C GLY A 588 11.14 63.31 6.65
N THR A 589 10.00 63.82 7.07
CA THR A 589 9.86 64.79 8.16
C THR A 589 8.74 64.34 9.09
N ALA A 590 8.97 64.44 10.39
CA ALA A 590 7.93 64.35 11.39
C ALA A 590 7.75 65.76 11.98
N THR A 591 6.64 66.43 11.65
CA THR A 591 6.33 67.78 12.15
C THR A 591 5.23 67.68 13.19
N ALA A 592 5.51 68.15 14.40
CA ALA A 592 4.51 68.25 15.46
C ALA A 592 3.84 69.62 15.41
N TYR A 593 2.50 69.64 15.43
CA TYR A 593 1.65 70.83 15.42
C TYR A 593 0.83 70.92 16.70
N ASP A 594 0.57 72.14 17.18
CA ASP A 594 -0.46 72.36 18.20
C ASP A 594 -1.88 72.15 17.61
N MET A 595 -2.89 72.09 18.49
CA MET A 595 -4.29 71.92 18.08
C MET A 595 -4.88 73.12 17.32
N ASN A 596 -4.11 74.20 17.11
CA ASN A 596 -4.49 75.36 16.29
C ASN A 596 -3.80 75.33 14.91
N GLY A 597 -2.93 74.35 14.63
CA GLY A 597 -2.18 74.22 13.37
C GLY A 597 -0.82 74.92 13.34
N ASN A 598 -0.32 75.43 14.48
CA ASN A 598 1.03 76.01 14.55
C ASN A 598 2.09 74.92 14.67
N ALA A 599 3.10 74.93 13.81
CA ALA A 599 4.23 74.00 13.90
C ALA A 599 5.07 74.28 15.16
N LEU A 600 5.26 73.25 15.99
CA LEU A 600 6.02 73.31 17.24
C LEU A 600 7.49 72.93 17.00
N ASP A 601 7.75 71.82 16.31
CA ASP A 601 9.09 71.40 15.86
C ASP A 601 9.01 70.36 14.73
N THR A 602 10.09 70.22 13.96
CA THR A 602 10.23 69.24 12.87
C THR A 602 11.50 68.42 13.04
N ALA A 603 11.32 67.10 13.19
CA ALA A 603 12.37 66.09 13.13
C ALA A 603 12.60 65.60 11.69
N THR A 604 13.84 65.34 11.30
CA THR A 604 14.15 64.58 10.09
C THR A 604 13.91 63.10 10.34
N ILE A 605 13.13 62.45 9.48
CA ILE A 605 13.04 60.99 9.40
C ILE A 605 14.12 60.52 8.44
N LEU A 606 15.06 59.70 8.94
CA LEU A 606 15.99 58.96 8.09
C LEU A 606 15.47 57.51 7.93
N PRO A 607 15.06 57.09 6.71
CA PRO A 607 14.77 55.70 6.44
C PRO A 607 15.97 54.82 6.83
N ALA A 608 15.71 53.74 7.56
CA ALA A 608 16.76 52.96 8.22
C ALA A 608 17.76 52.33 7.23
N TYR A 609 18.99 52.09 7.70
CA TYR A 609 20.09 51.39 7.00
C TYR A 609 19.81 49.91 6.66
N ALA A 610 18.56 49.46 6.73
CA ALA A 610 18.16 48.08 6.49
C ALA A 610 18.06 47.77 4.99
N ASP A 611 18.29 46.50 4.62
CA ASP A 611 18.06 46.01 3.26
C ASP A 611 16.55 45.82 3.01
N VAL A 612 15.86 46.94 2.78
CA VAL A 612 14.44 47.01 2.41
C VAL A 612 14.16 46.11 1.21
N CYS A 613 15.07 46.00 0.23
CA CYS A 613 14.91 45.11 -0.92
C CYS A 613 14.91 43.63 -0.50
N ALA A 614 15.79 43.21 0.41
CA ALA A 614 15.81 41.84 0.93
C ALA A 614 14.60 41.52 1.82
N PHE A 615 14.15 42.46 2.65
CA PHE A 615 12.89 42.34 3.41
C PHE A 615 11.70 42.14 2.45
N THR A 616 11.62 42.98 1.43
CA THR A 616 10.57 42.97 0.41
C THR A 616 10.57 41.68 -0.41
N GLN A 617 11.72 41.22 -0.89
CA GLN A 617 11.84 39.96 -1.63
C GLN A 617 11.41 38.74 -0.80
N GLN A 618 11.61 38.78 0.53
CA GLN A 618 11.19 37.72 1.42
C GLN A 618 9.68 37.76 1.69
N LEU A 619 9.10 38.95 1.89
CA LEU A 619 7.65 39.11 2.01
C LEU A 619 6.91 38.80 0.71
N GLN A 620 7.42 39.27 -0.44
CA GLN A 620 6.93 38.90 -1.77
C GLN A 620 6.99 37.38 -1.93
N LYS A 621 8.03 36.69 -1.44
CA LYS A 621 8.10 35.22 -1.46
C LYS A 621 7.12 34.53 -0.49
N VAL A 622 6.87 35.08 0.69
CA VAL A 622 5.81 34.57 1.59
C VAL A 622 4.43 34.76 0.95
N ALA A 623 4.20 35.89 0.28
CA ALA A 623 3.01 36.12 -0.52
C ALA A 623 2.93 35.14 -1.70
N GLU A 624 3.96 35.00 -2.54
CA GLU A 624 4.04 34.01 -3.62
C GLU A 624 3.71 32.60 -3.12
N ASP A 625 4.37 32.11 -2.05
CA ASP A 625 4.17 30.75 -1.53
C ASP A 625 2.74 30.55 -0.99
N THR A 626 2.17 31.57 -0.30
CA THR A 626 0.83 31.51 0.30
C THR A 626 -0.26 31.63 -0.78
N ILE A 627 -0.10 32.57 -1.72
CA ILE A 627 -0.93 32.70 -2.92
C ILE A 627 -0.84 31.40 -3.72
N LEU A 628 0.33 30.77 -3.90
CA LEU A 628 0.43 29.55 -4.71
C LEU A 628 -0.29 28.35 -4.10
N ASP A 629 -0.55 28.28 -2.79
CA ASP A 629 -1.36 27.20 -2.21
C ASP A 629 -2.86 27.57 -2.29
N GLY A 630 -3.26 28.73 -1.76
CA GLY A 630 -4.67 29.17 -1.76
C GLY A 630 -5.25 29.46 -3.15
N SER A 631 -4.49 30.12 -4.02
CA SER A 631 -4.93 30.36 -5.40
C SER A 631 -4.92 29.11 -6.26
N LYS A 632 -4.19 28.03 -5.92
CA LYS A 632 -4.32 26.77 -6.67
C LYS A 632 -5.63 26.03 -6.41
N SER A 633 -6.29 26.26 -5.27
CA SER A 633 -7.65 25.77 -5.04
C SER A 633 -8.73 26.73 -5.55
N MET A 634 -8.43 28.02 -5.73
CA MET A 634 -9.40 29.02 -6.20
C MET A 634 -9.34 29.32 -7.72
N LEU A 635 -8.15 29.43 -8.33
CA LEU A 635 -7.97 29.68 -9.77
C LEU A 635 -8.50 28.55 -10.66
N SER A 636 -8.57 27.33 -10.12
CA SER A 636 -9.14 26.17 -10.81
C SER A 636 -10.67 26.16 -10.85
N ILE A 637 -11.34 27.10 -10.15
CA ILE A 637 -12.80 27.12 -10.01
C ILE A 637 -13.40 28.50 -10.34
N PHE A 638 -12.85 29.59 -9.78
CA PHE A 638 -13.40 30.94 -9.97
C PHE A 638 -12.31 32.02 -10.11
N GLY A 639 -12.33 32.77 -11.22
CA GLY A 639 -11.51 33.98 -11.37
C GLY A 639 -11.84 35.01 -10.29
N VAL A 640 -10.88 35.30 -9.41
CA VAL A 640 -11.09 36.04 -8.14
C VAL A 640 -11.25 37.55 -8.38
N SER A 641 -12.06 38.24 -7.57
CA SER A 641 -12.19 39.71 -7.59
C SER A 641 -11.09 40.39 -6.76
N ALA A 642 -10.78 41.64 -7.12
CA ALA A 642 -9.70 42.43 -6.53
C ALA A 642 -9.78 42.50 -4.99
N GLU A 643 -10.98 42.74 -4.48
CA GLU A 643 -11.28 42.99 -3.07
C GLU A 643 -11.11 41.73 -2.20
N ALA A 644 -11.34 40.55 -2.77
CA ALA A 644 -11.19 39.25 -2.11
C ALA A 644 -9.71 38.81 -2.08
N THR A 645 -8.96 39.06 -3.16
CA THR A 645 -7.51 38.85 -3.18
C THR A 645 -6.81 39.74 -2.14
N ALA A 646 -7.19 41.02 -2.04
CA ALA A 646 -6.65 41.93 -1.02
C ALA A 646 -7.01 41.50 0.42
N GLU A 647 -8.15 40.85 0.63
CA GLU A 647 -8.59 40.37 1.94
C GLU A 647 -7.81 39.14 2.43
N ALA A 648 -7.58 38.16 1.54
CA ALA A 648 -6.75 37.00 1.84
C ALA A 648 -5.30 37.41 2.16
N LEU A 649 -4.73 38.33 1.35
CA LEU A 649 -3.39 38.89 1.56
C LEU A 649 -3.27 39.60 2.91
N SER A 650 -4.21 40.50 3.23
CA SER A 650 -4.20 41.24 4.50
C SER A 650 -4.31 40.30 5.71
N THR A 651 -5.27 39.37 5.67
CA THR A 651 -5.59 38.50 6.82
C THR A 651 -4.44 37.56 7.16
N GLU A 652 -3.86 36.88 6.16
CA GLU A 652 -2.87 35.84 6.41
C GLU A 652 -1.46 36.38 6.59
N LEU A 653 -1.07 37.45 5.87
CA LEU A 653 0.27 38.01 5.96
C LEU A 653 0.48 38.78 7.28
N ILE A 654 -0.46 39.67 7.63
CA ILE A 654 -0.37 40.49 8.86
C ILE A 654 -0.40 39.58 10.10
N SER A 655 -1.32 38.61 10.13
CA SER A 655 -1.41 37.65 11.25
C SER A 655 -0.10 36.90 11.49
N LYS A 656 0.56 36.40 10.43
CA LYS A 656 1.82 35.67 10.54
C LYS A 656 3.00 36.56 10.98
N VAL A 657 3.08 37.80 10.49
CA VAL A 657 4.17 38.73 10.83
C VAL A 657 4.01 39.31 12.24
N VAL A 658 2.81 39.78 12.61
CA VAL A 658 2.57 40.41 13.92
C VAL A 658 2.71 39.42 15.09
N ASN A 659 2.23 38.18 14.93
CA ASN A 659 2.44 37.13 15.92
C ASN A 659 3.92 36.75 16.09
N GLY A 660 4.76 37.00 15.07
CA GLY A 660 6.20 36.78 15.11
C GLY A 660 6.97 37.83 15.91
N LYS A 661 6.56 39.12 15.89
CA LYS A 661 7.27 40.21 16.60
C LYS A 661 6.96 40.27 18.11
N TYR A 662 5.68 40.19 18.50
CA TYR A 662 5.27 40.60 19.86
C TYR A 662 4.91 39.47 20.83
N GLY A 663 4.78 38.22 20.34
CA GLY A 663 4.45 37.06 21.18
C GLY A 663 3.08 37.12 21.88
N LYS A 664 2.78 36.10 22.69
CA LYS A 664 1.43 35.85 23.29
C LYS A 664 1.01 36.84 24.41
N LYS A 665 1.59 38.03 24.51
CA LYS A 665 1.36 38.95 25.64
C LYS A 665 0.89 40.36 25.30
N VAL A 666 1.29 40.95 24.16
CA VAL A 666 0.89 42.34 23.82
C VAL A 666 -0.57 42.40 23.35
N PHE A 667 -1.00 41.47 22.48
CA PHE A 667 -2.38 41.46 21.93
C PHE A 667 -3.32 40.50 22.68
N LYS A 668 -3.41 40.60 24.01
CA LYS A 668 -4.52 40.00 24.77
C LYS A 668 -5.81 40.78 24.48
N LYS A 669 -6.56 40.31 23.48
CA LYS A 669 -7.80 40.89 22.93
C LYS A 669 -7.61 42.17 22.08
N VAL A 670 -7.14 41.98 20.83
CA VAL A 670 -8.02 42.45 19.74
C VAL A 670 -9.29 41.64 19.90
N ASN A 671 -10.39 42.27 20.31
CA ASN A 671 -11.53 41.53 20.84
C ASN A 671 -12.17 40.66 19.74
N ALA A 672 -12.36 39.37 20.04
CA ALA A 672 -12.88 38.40 19.06
C ALA A 672 -14.25 38.83 18.51
N SER A 673 -15.07 39.55 19.28
CA SER A 673 -16.34 40.11 18.82
C SER A 673 -16.20 41.22 17.78
N VAL A 674 -15.08 41.94 17.73
CA VAL A 674 -14.80 42.96 16.68
C VAL A 674 -14.39 42.26 15.40
N VAL A 675 -13.51 41.25 15.48
CA VAL A 675 -13.12 40.43 14.33
C VAL A 675 -14.33 39.64 13.78
N GLN A 676 -15.18 39.08 14.65
CA GLN A 676 -16.43 38.42 14.24
C GLN A 676 -17.46 39.39 13.66
N LYS A 677 -17.59 40.63 14.17
CA LYS A 677 -18.46 41.64 13.54
C LYS A 677 -17.95 42.08 12.18
N ALA A 678 -16.63 42.19 11.99
CA ALA A 678 -16.03 42.40 10.67
C ALA A 678 -16.30 41.22 9.74
N LEU A 679 -16.03 39.99 10.18
CA LEU A 679 -16.26 38.77 9.40
C LEU A 679 -17.73 38.61 9.00
N GLY A 680 -18.66 38.80 9.94
CA GLY A 680 -20.10 38.67 9.68
C GLY A 680 -20.59 39.67 8.63
N LYS A 681 -20.14 40.93 8.71
CA LYS A 681 -20.49 41.97 7.73
C LYS A 681 -19.82 41.74 6.36
N LEU A 682 -18.61 41.19 6.35
CA LEU A 682 -17.91 40.81 5.12
C LEU A 682 -18.52 39.56 4.45
N ILE A 683 -19.08 38.62 5.22
CA ILE A 683 -19.89 37.51 4.70
C ILE A 683 -21.19 38.05 4.10
N GLU A 684 -21.91 38.91 4.82
CA GLU A 684 -23.17 39.53 4.38
C GLU A 684 -23.01 40.38 3.10
N GLU A 685 -21.91 41.12 2.96
CA GLU A 685 -21.56 41.84 1.72
C GLU A 685 -20.98 40.90 0.63
N GLY A 686 -20.29 39.83 1.02
CA GLY A 686 -19.72 38.81 0.12
C GLY A 686 -20.78 37.94 -0.56
N GLU A 687 -21.84 37.56 0.15
CA GLU A 687 -23.03 36.91 -0.41
C GLU A 687 -23.72 37.82 -1.43
N LYS A 688 -23.88 39.11 -1.08
CA LYS A 688 -24.45 40.16 -1.93
C LYS A 688 -23.64 40.38 -3.23
N TYR A 689 -22.32 40.29 -3.15
CA TYR A 689 -21.42 40.32 -4.30
C TYR A 689 -21.48 39.01 -5.11
N THR A 690 -21.63 37.87 -4.43
CA THR A 690 -21.78 36.55 -5.07
C THR A 690 -23.06 36.48 -5.89
N SER A 691 -24.20 36.98 -5.42
CA SER A 691 -25.44 37.09 -6.22
C SER A 691 -25.23 37.94 -7.49
N LYS A 692 -24.50 39.07 -7.39
CA LYS A 692 -24.15 39.90 -8.56
C LYS A 692 -23.16 39.21 -9.51
N LYS A 693 -22.30 38.33 -9.01
CA LYS A 693 -21.32 37.58 -9.83
C LYS A 693 -21.96 36.37 -10.51
N ILE A 694 -22.91 35.69 -9.85
CA ILE A 694 -23.78 34.67 -10.47
C ILE A 694 -24.59 35.30 -11.60
N LEU A 695 -25.20 36.47 -11.38
CA LEU A 695 -25.91 37.23 -12.43
C LEU A 695 -25.03 37.55 -13.66
N LYS A 696 -23.69 37.59 -13.49
CA LYS A 696 -22.72 37.82 -14.57
C LYS A 696 -22.11 36.53 -15.15
N LEU A 697 -22.26 35.39 -14.47
CA LEU A 697 -21.95 34.06 -15.01
C LEU A 697 -23.12 33.52 -15.85
N VAL A 698 -24.36 33.88 -15.51
CA VAL A 698 -25.55 33.62 -16.33
C VAL A 698 -25.45 34.29 -17.72
N THR A 699 -24.64 35.34 -17.88
CA THR A 699 -24.46 36.09 -19.15
C THR A 699 -23.23 35.71 -19.98
N ASN A 700 -22.49 34.64 -19.63
CA ASN A 700 -21.32 34.21 -20.41
C ASN A 700 -21.25 32.67 -20.48
N PRO A 701 -21.87 32.05 -21.51
CA PRO A 701 -22.09 30.60 -21.59
C PRO A 701 -20.85 29.83 -22.12
N PRO A 702 -20.92 28.49 -22.16
CA PRO A 702 -20.01 27.68 -22.96
C PRO A 702 -20.06 28.04 -24.45
N LYS A 703 -18.93 27.85 -25.15
CA LYS A 703 -18.87 27.83 -26.61
C LYS A 703 -19.70 26.65 -27.15
N ASP A 704 -20.34 26.82 -28.30
CA ASP A 704 -21.20 25.81 -28.95
C ASP A 704 -22.30 25.27 -28.01
N SER A 705 -23.17 26.15 -27.53
CA SER A 705 -24.19 25.76 -26.55
C SER A 705 -25.53 26.47 -26.69
N THR A 706 -26.58 25.79 -26.23
CA THR A 706 -27.93 26.35 -26.08
C THR A 706 -28.30 26.46 -24.60
N TRP A 707 -28.54 27.68 -24.13
CA TRP A 707 -28.99 27.98 -22.78
C TRP A 707 -30.51 28.07 -22.69
N LEU A 708 -31.09 27.45 -21.66
CA LEU A 708 -32.49 27.56 -21.28
C LEU A 708 -32.64 28.27 -19.93
N GLY A 709 -33.34 29.40 -19.91
CA GLY A 709 -33.73 30.13 -18.70
C GLY A 709 -35.19 29.87 -18.34
N ILE A 710 -35.45 29.16 -17.25
CA ILE A 710 -36.80 28.68 -16.87
C ILE A 710 -37.18 29.21 -15.48
N ARG A 711 -38.22 30.07 -15.38
CA ARG A 711 -38.52 30.86 -14.17
C ARG A 711 -39.95 30.67 -13.67
N CYS A 712 -40.12 29.74 -12.72
CA CYS A 712 -41.24 29.60 -11.77
C CYS A 712 -40.93 28.46 -10.77
N PRO A 713 -41.71 28.21 -9.71
CA PRO A 713 -41.92 26.86 -9.18
C PRO A 713 -42.32 25.85 -10.27
N VAL A 714 -41.30 25.17 -10.78
CA VAL A 714 -41.37 24.00 -11.66
C VAL A 714 -40.31 23.01 -11.20
N ASP A 715 -40.48 21.74 -11.54
CA ASP A 715 -39.38 20.79 -11.68
C ASP A 715 -39.05 20.66 -13.17
N VAL A 716 -37.77 20.40 -13.50
CA VAL A 716 -37.27 20.27 -14.88
C VAL A 716 -36.52 18.95 -15.01
N LYS A 717 -36.74 18.23 -16.10
CA LYS A 717 -35.94 17.08 -16.52
C LYS A 717 -35.48 17.27 -17.95
N VAL A 718 -34.29 16.79 -18.27
CA VAL A 718 -33.72 16.88 -19.61
C VAL A 718 -33.25 15.50 -20.05
N TYR A 719 -33.62 15.14 -21.27
CA TYR A 719 -33.33 13.88 -21.90
C TYR A 719 -32.48 14.08 -23.16
N ASP A 720 -31.51 13.20 -23.42
CA ASP A 720 -30.80 13.17 -24.71
C ASP A 720 -31.68 12.62 -25.84
N ARG A 721 -31.13 12.59 -27.06
CA ARG A 721 -31.71 12.01 -28.26
C ARG A 721 -32.10 10.52 -28.13
N ASP A 722 -31.38 9.76 -27.30
CA ASP A 722 -31.66 8.34 -27.02
C ASP A 722 -32.75 8.17 -25.94
N GLY A 723 -33.20 9.26 -25.31
CA GLY A 723 -34.17 9.25 -24.22
C GLY A 723 -33.59 8.99 -22.83
N ARG A 724 -32.26 9.04 -22.65
CA ARG A 724 -31.62 8.96 -21.33
C ARG A 724 -31.81 10.26 -20.57
N LEU A 725 -32.05 10.17 -19.25
CA LEU A 725 -32.22 11.32 -18.36
C LEU A 725 -30.86 11.93 -18.00
N CYS A 726 -30.47 13.01 -18.70
CA CYS A 726 -29.18 13.70 -18.54
C CYS A 726 -29.15 14.74 -17.42
N GLY A 727 -30.31 15.18 -16.93
CA GLY A 727 -30.39 16.23 -15.93
C GLY A 727 -31.74 16.36 -15.25
N VAL A 728 -31.73 16.64 -13.94
CA VAL A 728 -32.92 16.94 -13.15
C VAL A 728 -32.69 18.19 -12.29
N ILE A 729 -33.68 19.07 -12.27
CA ILE A 729 -33.82 20.15 -11.30
C ILE A 729 -35.14 19.92 -10.56
N LYS A 730 -35.07 19.72 -9.25
CA LYS A 730 -36.23 19.50 -8.38
C LYS A 730 -36.21 20.41 -7.16
N ASP A 731 -37.36 20.95 -6.75
CA ASP A 731 -37.49 21.81 -5.56
C ASP A 731 -36.49 23.01 -5.57
N ASN A 732 -36.26 23.59 -6.76
CA ASN A 732 -35.25 24.63 -7.03
C ASN A 732 -33.79 24.22 -6.72
N LYS A 733 -33.46 22.92 -6.77
CA LYS A 733 -32.10 22.37 -6.62
C LYS A 733 -31.77 21.48 -7.82
N VAL A 734 -30.52 21.49 -8.26
CA VAL A 734 -30.02 20.49 -9.22
C VAL A 734 -29.84 19.17 -8.48
N ASP A 735 -30.31 18.07 -9.03
CA ASP A 735 -30.02 16.73 -8.52
C ASP A 735 -28.61 16.33 -8.97
N PRO A 736 -27.64 16.15 -8.04
CA PRO A 736 -26.24 15.85 -8.40
C PRO A 736 -26.05 14.44 -8.96
N SER A 737 -27.09 13.60 -8.96
CA SER A 737 -27.06 12.25 -9.54
C SER A 737 -26.96 12.28 -11.08
N TYR A 738 -27.29 13.41 -11.71
CA TYR A 738 -27.26 13.61 -13.16
C TYR A 738 -26.31 14.76 -13.49
N ASN A 739 -25.30 14.51 -14.34
CA ASN A 739 -24.21 15.47 -14.58
C ASN A 739 -23.77 15.62 -16.05
N ASP A 740 -24.49 15.00 -16.98
CA ASP A 740 -24.16 15.00 -18.42
C ASP A 740 -24.34 16.37 -19.08
N ILE A 741 -25.21 17.20 -18.51
CA ILE A 741 -25.43 18.60 -18.91
C ILE A 741 -25.19 19.54 -17.73
N TYR A 742 -24.77 20.78 -18.02
CA TYR A 742 -24.55 21.77 -16.97
C TYR A 742 -25.88 22.47 -16.59
N MET A 743 -26.20 22.46 -15.31
CA MET A 743 -27.40 23.11 -14.76
C MET A 743 -27.03 23.93 -13.52
N ASN A 744 -27.77 25.02 -13.28
CA ASN A 744 -27.79 25.71 -11.99
C ASN A 744 -29.15 26.34 -11.70
N VAL A 745 -29.38 26.72 -10.44
CA VAL A 745 -30.57 27.48 -10.03
C VAL A 745 -30.14 28.74 -9.30
N THR A 746 -30.72 29.87 -9.69
CA THR A 746 -30.47 31.21 -9.15
C THR A 746 -31.80 31.81 -8.71
N GLY A 747 -32.12 31.67 -7.41
CA GLY A 747 -33.44 32.03 -6.89
C GLY A 747 -34.52 31.12 -7.47
N THR A 748 -35.50 31.68 -8.18
CA THR A 748 -36.55 30.92 -8.89
C THR A 748 -36.17 30.55 -10.33
N GLN A 749 -35.14 31.18 -10.89
CA GLN A 749 -34.69 30.95 -12.26
C GLN A 749 -33.74 29.76 -12.33
N LYS A 750 -34.03 28.85 -13.24
CA LYS A 750 -33.26 27.65 -13.55
C LYS A 750 -32.54 27.89 -14.86
N ASN A 751 -31.27 27.51 -14.91
CA ASN A 751 -30.40 27.71 -16.06
C ASN A 751 -29.89 26.33 -16.48
N VAL A 752 -30.29 25.88 -17.66
CA VAL A 752 -29.84 24.62 -18.29
C VAL A 752 -28.94 24.98 -19.46
N TYR A 753 -27.84 24.27 -19.67
CA TYR A 753 -26.90 24.50 -20.76
C TYR A 753 -26.65 23.18 -21.50
N LEU A 754 -27.00 23.16 -22.79
CA LEU A 754 -27.02 21.99 -23.67
C LEU A 754 -25.91 22.13 -24.73
N VAL A 755 -25.22 21.02 -25.03
CA VAL A 755 -24.01 21.02 -25.88
C VAL A 755 -23.96 19.75 -26.74
N GLY A 756 -23.82 19.89 -28.06
CA GLY A 756 -23.41 18.81 -28.96
C GLY A 756 -24.35 17.58 -29.06
N ASN A 757 -25.67 17.77 -28.89
CA ASN A 757 -26.71 16.77 -29.11
C ASN A 757 -28.09 17.44 -29.24
N ASP A 758 -29.07 16.71 -29.78
CA ASP A 758 -30.50 17.02 -29.61
C ASP A 758 -30.98 16.64 -28.20
N TYR A 759 -31.88 17.43 -27.61
CA TYR A 759 -32.44 17.21 -26.28
C TYR A 759 -33.96 17.43 -26.21
N THR A 760 -34.62 16.72 -25.29
CA THR A 760 -36.02 16.94 -24.90
C THR A 760 -36.11 17.35 -23.43
N VAL A 761 -36.91 18.37 -23.13
CA VAL A 761 -37.02 18.96 -21.79
C VAL A 761 -38.45 18.83 -21.27
N GLU A 762 -38.67 18.01 -20.24
CA GLU A 762 -39.93 17.96 -19.49
C GLU A 762 -39.91 19.03 -18.39
N ILE A 763 -40.92 19.89 -18.35
CA ILE A 763 -41.10 20.92 -17.33
C ILE A 763 -42.45 20.67 -16.64
N THR A 764 -42.44 20.44 -15.33
CA THR A 764 -43.65 20.15 -14.54
C THR A 764 -43.90 21.28 -13.55
N GLY A 765 -45.08 21.91 -13.58
CA GLY A 765 -45.46 22.93 -12.60
C GLY A 765 -45.55 22.35 -11.18
N THR A 766 -44.91 23.00 -10.20
CA THR A 766 -45.00 22.60 -8.78
C THR A 766 -45.88 23.53 -7.93
N ASP A 767 -46.35 24.63 -8.52
CA ASP A 767 -47.34 25.55 -7.94
C ASP A 767 -48.23 26.19 -9.03
N GLN A 768 -49.23 26.97 -8.63
CA GLN A 768 -50.05 27.82 -9.49
C GLN A 768 -49.32 29.13 -9.83
N GLY A 769 -49.31 29.56 -11.09
CA GLY A 769 -48.64 30.82 -11.45
C GLY A 769 -48.39 31.00 -12.94
N THR A 770 -47.23 31.55 -13.28
CA THR A 770 -46.80 31.77 -14.68
C THR A 770 -45.29 31.58 -14.85
N MET A 771 -44.88 30.76 -15.82
CA MET A 771 -43.50 30.50 -16.20
C MET A 771 -43.00 31.47 -17.27
N ASP A 772 -41.77 31.94 -17.13
CA ASP A 772 -40.98 32.39 -18.28
C ASP A 772 -40.06 31.23 -18.72
N TYR A 773 -40.04 30.92 -20.02
CA TYR A 773 -39.13 29.95 -20.65
C TYR A 773 -38.40 30.64 -21.82
N ILE A 774 -37.08 30.77 -21.71
CA ILE A 774 -36.23 31.48 -22.67
C ILE A 774 -35.18 30.51 -23.21
N VAL A 775 -34.99 30.46 -24.52
CA VAL A 775 -33.97 29.66 -25.21
C VAL A 775 -33.00 30.61 -25.92
N THR A 776 -31.69 30.41 -25.77
CA THR A 776 -30.66 31.24 -26.42
C THR A 776 -29.50 30.36 -26.90
N GLU A 777 -29.10 30.53 -28.16
CA GLU A 777 -28.06 29.75 -28.83
C GLU A 777 -26.76 30.57 -28.97
N PHE A 778 -25.60 29.91 -28.90
CA PHE A 778 -24.28 30.54 -28.92
C PHE A 778 -23.26 29.75 -29.77
N ASP A 779 -22.41 30.47 -30.51
CA ASP A 779 -21.45 29.92 -31.49
C ASP A 779 -20.11 29.41 -30.89
N GLU A 780 -19.23 28.91 -31.77
CA GLU A 780 -17.84 28.49 -31.47
C GLU A 780 -17.05 29.58 -30.74
N ASP A 781 -17.37 30.86 -30.95
CA ASP A 781 -16.69 31.99 -30.33
C ASP A 781 -17.30 32.39 -28.96
N GLY A 782 -18.59 32.11 -28.76
CA GLY A 782 -19.38 32.45 -27.58
C GLY A 782 -20.31 33.66 -27.78
N ASN A 783 -20.55 34.07 -29.03
CA ASN A 783 -21.51 35.12 -29.38
C ASN A 783 -22.92 34.54 -29.42
N GLN A 784 -23.94 35.34 -29.08
CA GLN A 784 -25.35 34.94 -29.19
C GLN A 784 -25.78 34.94 -30.67
N THR A 785 -26.24 33.79 -31.18
CA THR A 785 -26.73 33.64 -32.56
C THR A 785 -28.24 33.78 -32.66
N ARG A 786 -29.00 33.25 -31.68
CA ARG A 786 -30.47 33.19 -31.71
C ARG A 786 -31.04 33.31 -30.29
N GLN A 787 -32.22 33.88 -30.14
CA GLN A 787 -32.97 33.87 -28.87
C GLN A 787 -34.48 33.84 -29.10
N ILE A 788 -35.18 32.95 -28.39
CA ILE A 788 -36.64 32.87 -28.34
C ILE A 788 -37.10 32.94 -26.88
N ALA A 789 -38.17 33.66 -26.59
CA ALA A 789 -38.73 33.81 -25.24
C ALA A 789 -40.23 33.54 -25.23
N TYR A 790 -40.68 32.74 -24.26
CA TYR A 790 -42.07 32.42 -23.95
C TYR A 790 -42.35 32.94 -22.53
N GLU A 791 -42.86 34.16 -22.41
CA GLU A 791 -43.08 34.81 -21.12
C GLU A 791 -44.50 34.57 -20.59
N LYS A 792 -44.65 34.52 -19.27
CA LYS A 792 -45.94 34.42 -18.56
C LYS A 792 -46.81 33.20 -18.95
N VAL A 793 -46.21 32.09 -19.38
CA VAL A 793 -46.92 30.84 -19.71
C VAL A 793 -47.64 30.31 -18.46
N LYS A 794 -48.96 30.21 -18.48
CA LYS A 794 -49.76 29.83 -17.29
C LYS A 794 -49.35 28.46 -16.74
N LEU A 795 -49.06 28.39 -15.44
CA LEU A 795 -48.81 27.16 -14.70
C LEU A 795 -49.93 26.81 -13.73
N THR A 796 -50.09 25.52 -13.50
CA THR A 796 -50.89 24.93 -12.43
C THR A 796 -50.10 23.76 -11.83
N ASN A 797 -50.19 23.52 -10.52
CA ASN A 797 -49.48 22.40 -9.90
C ASN A 797 -49.83 21.06 -10.58
N GLY A 798 -48.82 20.33 -11.03
CA GLY A 798 -48.92 19.08 -11.77
C GLY A 798 -48.96 19.16 -13.30
N CYS A 799 -49.19 20.33 -13.91
CA CYS A 799 -49.26 20.41 -15.38
C CYS A 799 -47.89 20.27 -16.04
N LYS A 800 -47.86 19.66 -17.24
CA LYS A 800 -46.62 19.42 -17.98
C LYS A 800 -46.50 20.24 -19.26
N TYR A 801 -45.27 20.64 -19.52
CA TYR A 801 -44.80 21.18 -20.79
C TYR A 801 -43.59 20.39 -21.25
N ASN A 802 -43.47 20.20 -22.56
CA ASN A 802 -42.29 19.60 -23.18
C ASN A 802 -41.69 20.61 -24.18
N ALA A 803 -40.37 20.68 -24.25
CA ALA A 803 -39.66 21.42 -25.29
C ALA A 803 -38.64 20.53 -26.00
N TYR A 804 -38.53 20.67 -27.32
CA TYR A 804 -37.45 20.09 -28.11
C TYR A 804 -36.38 21.15 -28.39
N VAL A 805 -35.12 20.79 -28.21
CA VAL A 805 -33.98 21.67 -28.43
C VAL A 805 -32.94 20.91 -29.28
N PRO A 806 -32.78 21.24 -30.57
CA PRO A 806 -31.79 20.59 -31.42
C PRO A 806 -30.35 20.91 -31.02
N GLU A 807 -29.41 20.14 -31.58
CA GLU A 807 -27.97 20.42 -31.48
C GLU A 807 -27.63 21.85 -31.98
N ALA A 808 -26.84 22.58 -31.20
CA ALA A 808 -26.46 23.97 -31.51
C ALA A 808 -25.77 24.07 -32.87
N GLY A 809 -26.23 25.01 -33.71
CA GLY A 809 -25.74 25.19 -35.08
C GLY A 809 -26.41 24.29 -36.13
N ASN A 810 -27.20 23.27 -35.75
CA ASN A 810 -27.94 22.45 -36.70
C ASN A 810 -29.30 23.08 -37.05
N ALA A 811 -29.29 24.02 -37.99
CA ALA A 811 -30.44 24.86 -38.37
C ALA A 811 -31.52 24.17 -39.22
N ASP A 812 -31.91 22.93 -38.88
CA ASP A 812 -33.15 22.33 -39.39
C ASP A 812 -34.37 23.10 -38.86
N SER A 813 -35.44 23.16 -39.65
CA SER A 813 -36.52 24.18 -39.55
C SER A 813 -37.50 24.03 -38.36
N VAL A 814 -37.11 23.33 -37.29
CA VAL A 814 -37.90 23.16 -36.08
C VAL A 814 -37.53 24.25 -35.06
N LEU A 815 -38.37 25.28 -34.98
CA LEU A 815 -38.35 26.27 -33.88
C LEU A 815 -38.28 25.58 -32.50
N PHE A 816 -37.74 26.26 -31.48
CA PHE A 816 -37.57 25.77 -30.10
C PHE A 816 -38.90 25.55 -29.35
N ASN A 817 -39.76 24.70 -29.89
CA ASN A 817 -41.18 24.60 -29.60
C ASN A 817 -41.46 24.15 -28.18
N LEU A 818 -42.18 24.99 -27.43
CA LEU A 818 -42.79 24.63 -26.15
C LEU A 818 -44.22 24.12 -26.38
N VAL A 819 -44.49 22.85 -26.08
CA VAL A 819 -45.84 22.25 -26.14
C VAL A 819 -46.34 21.93 -24.74
N ASN A 820 -47.66 21.96 -24.52
CA ASN A 820 -48.25 21.48 -23.27
C ASN A 820 -48.55 19.97 -23.31
N GLU A 821 -49.00 19.42 -22.17
CA GLU A 821 -49.44 18.03 -21.96
C GLU A 821 -50.50 17.49 -22.95
N LYS A 822 -51.12 18.35 -23.77
CA LYS A 822 -52.09 17.99 -24.83
C LYS A 822 -51.50 18.13 -26.23
N ASN A 823 -50.18 18.24 -26.34
CA ASN A 823 -49.41 18.56 -27.55
C ASN A 823 -49.84 19.85 -28.26
N VAL A 824 -50.48 20.79 -27.55
CA VAL A 824 -50.80 22.11 -28.10
C VAL A 824 -49.57 23.01 -27.96
N MET A 825 -49.10 23.51 -29.09
CA MET A 825 -47.97 24.44 -29.18
C MET A 825 -48.31 25.79 -28.53
N ILE A 826 -47.44 26.23 -27.62
CA ILE A 826 -47.43 27.57 -27.08
C ILE A 826 -46.68 28.47 -28.07
N LYS A 827 -47.21 29.66 -28.38
CA LYS A 827 -46.50 30.63 -29.23
C LYS A 827 -45.48 31.43 -28.43
N PRO A 828 -44.31 31.77 -29.00
CA PRO A 828 -43.36 32.64 -28.33
C PRO A 828 -43.89 34.08 -28.21
N THR A 829 -43.33 34.79 -27.24
CA THR A 829 -43.58 36.22 -26.97
C THR A 829 -42.55 37.11 -27.67
N ARG A 830 -41.35 36.58 -27.99
CA ARG A 830 -40.31 37.25 -28.78
C ARG A 830 -39.39 36.21 -29.43
N GLY A 831 -38.89 36.49 -30.65
CA GLY A 831 -37.80 35.71 -31.28
C GLY A 831 -38.11 35.02 -32.60
N GLU A 832 -39.33 35.19 -33.14
CA GLU A 832 -39.66 34.82 -34.53
C GLU A 832 -39.31 36.01 -35.44
N ASP A 833 -38.18 35.88 -36.14
CA ASP A 833 -37.72 36.56 -37.37
C ASP A 833 -37.81 38.11 -37.52
N GLU A 834 -36.67 38.81 -37.35
CA GLU A 834 -36.12 39.86 -38.26
C GLU A 834 -34.78 40.46 -37.73
N GLU A 835 -34.03 41.19 -38.58
CA GLU A 835 -32.65 41.67 -38.31
C GLU A 835 -32.54 42.84 -37.29
N ALA A 836 -31.47 42.90 -36.49
CA ALA A 836 -31.13 44.07 -35.65
C ALA A 836 -29.61 44.24 -35.41
N ASP A 837 -29.04 45.37 -35.84
CA ASP A 837 -27.61 45.76 -35.70
C ASP A 837 -27.26 46.26 -34.28
N PHE A 838 -26.01 46.02 -33.85
CA PHE A 838 -25.42 46.52 -32.62
C PHE A 838 -23.94 46.92 -32.81
N SER A 839 -23.68 48.19 -33.19
CA SER A 839 -22.30 48.71 -33.36
C SER A 839 -22.09 50.14 -32.81
N ILE A 840 -21.23 50.29 -31.79
CA ILE A 840 -20.79 51.60 -31.23
C ILE A 840 -19.27 51.60 -30.96
N LYS A 841 -18.64 52.79 -31.03
CA LYS A 841 -17.21 53.01 -31.37
C LYS A 841 -16.29 53.28 -30.16
N VAL A 842 -14.98 53.20 -30.40
CA VAL A 842 -13.86 53.48 -29.47
C VAL A 842 -13.17 54.79 -29.84
N THR A 843 -12.59 55.50 -28.85
CA THR A 843 -11.62 56.59 -29.05
C THR A 843 -10.49 56.51 -28.01
N GLU A 844 -9.23 56.68 -28.43
CA GLU A 844 -8.03 56.72 -27.57
C GLU A 844 -7.21 58.01 -27.77
N ASN A 845 -6.36 58.37 -26.80
CA ASN A 845 -5.16 59.24 -26.95
C ASN A 845 -4.37 59.31 -25.60
N ASN A 846 -3.05 59.54 -25.50
CA ASN A 846 -1.90 59.12 -26.36
C ASN A 846 -0.52 59.43 -25.67
N GLN A 847 0.59 58.86 -26.19
CA GLN A 847 2.01 59.33 -26.16
C GLN A 847 2.88 59.40 -24.86
N ASN A 848 3.99 58.60 -24.85
CA ASN A 848 5.44 58.96 -24.70
C ASN A 848 6.04 59.72 -23.46
N SER A 849 7.36 59.70 -23.14
CA SER A 849 8.48 58.70 -23.29
C SER A 849 9.83 59.12 -22.62
N GLN A 850 10.78 58.17 -22.50
CA GLN A 850 12.28 58.29 -22.45
C GLN A 850 13.07 58.68 -21.15
N THR A 851 14.41 58.51 -21.22
CA THR A 851 15.47 58.36 -20.16
C THR A 851 16.87 58.81 -20.75
N PRO A 852 18.14 58.60 -20.24
CA PRO A 852 18.72 57.72 -19.16
C PRO A 852 20.02 58.25 -18.40
N GLN A 853 20.79 57.32 -17.77
CA GLN A 853 22.25 57.35 -17.39
C GLN A 853 22.73 58.24 -16.19
N THR A 854 23.86 58.00 -15.46
CA THR A 854 25.04 57.10 -15.63
C THR A 854 25.75 56.60 -14.32
N SER A 855 26.44 55.45 -14.40
CA SER A 855 27.74 55.01 -13.76
C SER A 855 28.06 54.96 -12.24
N GLN A 856 28.44 53.74 -11.77
CA GLN A 856 29.67 53.30 -11.03
C GLN A 856 30.11 54.07 -9.74
N ASN A 857 30.64 53.49 -8.65
CA ASN A 857 31.22 52.17 -8.30
C ASN A 857 31.28 52.02 -6.74
N SER A 858 31.80 50.98 -6.03
CA SER A 858 32.48 49.71 -6.35
C SER A 858 32.07 48.56 -5.37
N ALA A 859 32.99 47.78 -4.76
CA ALA A 859 32.63 46.50 -4.08
C ALA A 859 33.66 45.87 -3.11
N ALA A 860 33.16 45.02 -2.20
CA ALA A 860 33.94 44.03 -1.42
C ALA A 860 33.99 42.65 -2.13
N LYS A 861 35.02 41.84 -1.83
CA LYS A 861 35.52 40.79 -2.76
C LYS A 861 35.00 39.36 -2.49
N GLN A 862 33.98 38.95 -3.24
CA GLN A 862 33.37 37.61 -3.17
C GLN A 862 34.26 36.48 -3.77
N ILE A 863 34.33 35.31 -3.12
CA ILE A 863 35.05 34.13 -3.64
C ILE A 863 34.11 33.27 -4.51
N LYS A 864 34.11 33.55 -5.81
CA LYS A 864 33.31 32.84 -6.83
C LYS A 864 33.88 31.47 -7.23
N VAL A 865 33.02 30.62 -7.78
CA VAL A 865 33.37 29.32 -8.37
C VAL A 865 34.25 29.54 -9.59
N ASN A 866 35.46 28.99 -9.58
CA ASN A 866 36.36 29.02 -10.73
C ASN A 866 36.04 27.88 -11.73
N LYS A 867 35.79 26.66 -11.22
CA LYS A 867 35.75 25.46 -12.07
C LYS A 867 34.80 24.39 -11.56
N ILE A 868 33.93 23.90 -12.44
CA ILE A 868 33.14 22.67 -12.24
C ILE A 868 33.85 21.50 -12.92
N LYS A 869 33.92 20.34 -12.26
CA LYS A 869 34.37 19.06 -12.84
C LYS A 869 33.23 18.03 -12.78
N LEU A 870 32.76 17.56 -13.94
CA LEU A 870 31.73 16.51 -14.01
C LEU A 870 32.33 15.10 -14.06
N GLN A 871 31.67 14.16 -13.40
CA GLN A 871 31.98 12.73 -13.46
C GLN A 871 30.69 11.91 -13.65
N GLY A 872 30.83 10.70 -14.20
CA GLY A 872 29.71 9.80 -14.46
C GLY A 872 30.16 8.41 -14.91
N LEU A 873 29.31 7.40 -14.68
CA LEU A 873 29.64 5.98 -14.92
C LEU A 873 30.04 5.68 -16.39
N SER A 874 29.44 6.38 -17.35
CA SER A 874 29.71 6.22 -18.79
C SER A 874 29.14 7.39 -19.60
N ASN A 875 29.68 7.59 -20.80
CA ASN A 875 29.12 8.46 -21.84
C ASN A 875 28.33 7.69 -22.92
N LYS A 876 28.19 6.36 -22.78
CA LYS A 876 27.46 5.47 -23.69
C LYS A 876 26.46 4.60 -22.91
N ILE A 877 25.19 4.99 -22.93
CA ILE A 877 24.09 4.40 -22.15
C ILE A 877 23.00 3.89 -23.09
N ALA A 878 22.37 2.76 -22.79
CA ALA A 878 21.28 2.20 -23.60
C ALA A 878 20.04 3.14 -23.62
N ALA A 879 19.35 3.19 -24.76
CA ALA A 879 18.10 3.93 -24.88
C ALA A 879 17.05 3.42 -23.86
N GLY A 880 16.33 4.34 -23.20
CA GLY A 880 15.40 3.97 -22.13
C GLY A 880 16.05 3.68 -20.77
N LYS A 881 17.33 3.98 -20.57
CA LYS A 881 18.05 3.85 -19.29
C LYS A 881 18.59 5.19 -18.78
N GLN A 882 19.15 5.18 -17.58
CA GLN A 882 19.57 6.37 -16.83
C GLN A 882 21.06 6.35 -16.50
N LEU A 883 21.62 7.52 -16.19
CA LEU A 883 22.89 7.67 -15.49
C LEU A 883 22.83 8.78 -14.45
N LYS A 884 23.66 8.70 -13.41
CA LYS A 884 23.91 9.80 -12.46
C LYS A 884 25.19 10.53 -12.87
N LEU A 885 25.12 11.86 -12.95
CA LEU A 885 26.29 12.73 -12.96
C LEU A 885 26.55 13.28 -11.56
N THR A 886 27.82 13.43 -11.22
CA THR A 886 28.28 14.17 -10.03
C THR A 886 29.13 15.34 -10.46
N ALA A 887 29.08 16.43 -9.70
CA ALA A 887 29.79 17.67 -9.98
C ALA A 887 30.65 18.06 -8.77
N ALA A 888 31.94 18.25 -8.98
CA ALA A 888 32.86 18.82 -8.00
C ALA A 888 33.11 20.30 -8.33
N ILE A 889 33.13 21.15 -7.31
CA ILE A 889 33.20 22.61 -7.40
C ILE A 889 34.53 23.07 -6.84
N LEU A 890 35.25 23.94 -7.55
CA LEU A 890 36.55 24.46 -7.17
C LEU A 890 36.59 25.99 -7.32
N PRO A 891 37.18 26.75 -6.37
CA PRO A 891 37.73 26.25 -5.10
C PRO A 891 36.64 25.69 -4.18
N GLU A 892 37.01 24.79 -3.27
CA GLU A 892 36.06 24.22 -2.30
C GLU A 892 35.61 25.27 -1.25
N THR A 893 36.30 26.40 -1.18
CA THR A 893 35.93 27.60 -0.39
C THR A 893 34.99 28.58 -1.13
N ALA A 894 34.53 28.26 -2.36
CA ALA A 894 33.62 29.13 -3.10
C ALA A 894 32.30 29.36 -2.32
N THR A 895 31.91 30.63 -2.19
CA THR A 895 30.86 31.09 -1.27
C THR A 895 29.47 30.55 -1.62
N ASN A 896 29.20 30.28 -2.90
CA ASN A 896 27.94 29.69 -3.37
C ASN A 896 28.25 28.45 -4.23
N LYS A 897 27.72 27.29 -3.79
CA LYS A 897 27.97 25.97 -4.39
C LYS A 897 26.76 25.41 -5.17
N LYS A 898 25.74 26.22 -5.46
CA LYS A 898 24.52 25.79 -6.16
C LYS A 898 24.81 25.59 -7.66
N ILE A 899 24.31 24.49 -8.22
CA ILE A 899 24.46 24.15 -9.64
C ILE A 899 23.09 24.00 -10.32
N LEU A 900 22.93 24.63 -11.47
CA LEU A 900 21.80 24.47 -12.39
C LEU A 900 22.15 23.46 -13.49
N TRP A 901 21.19 22.62 -13.88
CA TRP A 901 21.37 21.57 -14.89
C TRP A 901 20.47 21.80 -16.11
N LYS A 902 21.03 21.72 -17.32
CA LYS A 902 20.29 21.85 -18.59
C LYS A 902 20.62 20.69 -19.54
N SER A 903 19.61 20.23 -20.29
CA SER A 903 19.80 19.30 -21.42
C SER A 903 19.73 20.07 -22.73
N SER A 904 20.64 19.78 -23.67
CA SER A 904 20.62 20.36 -25.02
C SER A 904 19.51 19.79 -25.91
N ASN A 905 18.84 18.71 -25.51
CA ASN A 905 17.70 18.14 -26.25
C ASN A 905 16.80 17.27 -25.34
N PRO A 906 15.73 17.83 -24.76
CA PRO A 906 14.76 17.08 -23.94
C PRO A 906 14.05 15.90 -24.65
N LYS A 907 13.92 15.95 -25.98
CA LYS A 907 13.37 14.85 -26.80
C LYS A 907 14.33 13.66 -26.90
N VAL A 908 15.63 13.85 -26.62
CA VAL A 908 16.64 12.78 -26.49
C VAL A 908 16.85 12.37 -25.03
N ALA A 909 17.06 13.33 -24.12
CA ALA A 909 17.26 13.09 -22.70
C ALA A 909 16.84 14.26 -21.80
N THR A 910 16.31 13.96 -20.63
CA THR A 910 16.04 14.93 -19.55
C THR A 910 17.06 14.80 -18.43
N VAL A 911 17.25 15.85 -17.62
CA VAL A 911 18.12 15.88 -16.45
C VAL A 911 17.40 16.53 -15.26
N THR A 912 17.58 15.99 -14.05
CA THR A 912 17.03 16.59 -12.80
C THR A 912 17.99 17.61 -12.20
N GLN A 913 17.51 18.47 -11.29
CA GLN A 913 18.37 19.38 -10.51
C GLN A 913 19.46 18.64 -9.69
N THR A 914 19.26 17.35 -9.40
CA THR A 914 20.25 16.49 -8.73
C THR A 914 21.18 15.75 -9.71
N GLY A 915 21.17 16.06 -11.01
CA GLY A 915 22.09 15.47 -11.99
C GLY A 915 21.74 14.03 -12.44
N VAL A 916 20.49 13.58 -12.29
CA VAL A 916 20.03 12.28 -12.84
C VAL A 916 19.60 12.49 -14.29
N VAL A 917 20.23 11.80 -15.24
CA VAL A 917 19.98 11.91 -16.68
C VAL A 917 19.20 10.70 -17.18
N THR A 918 18.07 10.90 -17.88
CA THR A 918 17.23 9.83 -18.43
C THR A 918 17.18 9.87 -19.96
N LEU A 919 17.62 8.80 -20.62
CA LEU A 919 17.56 8.65 -22.08
C LEU A 919 16.16 8.15 -22.49
N LYS A 920 15.48 8.83 -23.43
CA LYS A 920 14.13 8.41 -23.91
C LYS A 920 14.21 7.09 -24.69
N LYS A 921 13.17 6.23 -24.65
CA LYS A 921 13.15 4.91 -25.33
C LYS A 921 13.43 4.98 -26.84
N LYS A 922 12.75 5.88 -27.58
CA LYS A 922 12.93 6.07 -29.04
C LYS A 922 14.18 6.92 -29.44
N SER A 923 15.22 7.00 -28.59
CA SER A 923 16.41 7.86 -28.83
C SER A 923 17.66 7.14 -29.37
N GLY A 924 17.63 5.83 -29.57
CA GLY A 924 18.81 5.02 -29.87
C GLY A 924 19.60 5.48 -31.10
N GLY A 925 20.87 5.82 -30.89
CA GLY A 925 21.80 6.39 -31.90
C GLY A 925 22.02 7.90 -31.76
N LYS A 926 21.14 8.62 -31.06
CA LYS A 926 21.24 10.09 -30.89
C LYS A 926 22.24 10.47 -29.79
N LYS A 927 22.79 11.68 -29.90
CA LYS A 927 23.72 12.29 -28.92
C LYS A 927 23.03 13.50 -28.26
N VAL A 928 23.43 13.84 -27.04
CA VAL A 928 22.94 14.99 -26.29
C VAL A 928 24.04 15.53 -25.37
N VAL A 929 24.02 16.83 -25.07
CA VAL A 929 24.92 17.45 -24.09
C VAL A 929 24.12 17.82 -22.85
N ILE A 930 24.62 17.43 -21.68
CA ILE A 930 24.10 17.83 -20.38
C ILE A 930 25.08 18.84 -19.79
N THR A 931 24.60 20.03 -19.42
CA THR A 931 25.42 21.13 -18.92
C THR A 931 25.08 21.42 -17.46
N ALA A 932 26.11 21.53 -16.63
CA ALA A 932 26.05 22.07 -15.27
C ALA A 932 26.62 23.50 -15.27
N VAL A 933 25.96 24.43 -14.58
CA VAL A 933 26.35 25.85 -14.48
C VAL A 933 26.28 26.29 -13.02
N ALA A 934 27.27 27.03 -12.53
CA ALA A 934 27.27 27.59 -11.19
C ALA A 934 26.25 28.75 -11.08
N ALA A 935 25.51 28.80 -9.97
CA ALA A 935 24.46 29.79 -9.72
C ALA A 935 24.94 30.96 -8.84
N ASP A 936 26.21 31.34 -8.97
CA ASP A 936 26.91 32.37 -8.20
C ASP A 936 27.35 33.57 -9.05
N GLY A 937 26.89 33.63 -10.30
CA GLY A 937 27.32 34.65 -11.26
C GLY A 937 28.81 34.58 -11.63
N SER A 938 29.46 33.41 -11.52
CA SER A 938 30.82 33.18 -12.05
C SER A 938 30.86 32.85 -13.54
N GLY A 939 29.74 32.39 -14.10
CA GLY A 939 29.69 31.78 -15.44
C GLY A 939 30.37 30.40 -15.54
N ALA A 940 30.91 29.86 -14.44
CA ALA A 940 31.60 28.57 -14.44
C ALA A 940 30.64 27.44 -14.84
N LYS A 941 31.01 26.70 -15.87
CA LYS A 941 30.17 25.67 -16.50
C LYS A 941 30.98 24.45 -16.91
N ALA A 942 30.34 23.28 -16.90
CA ALA A 942 30.91 22.02 -17.35
C ALA A 942 29.87 21.18 -18.09
N SER A 943 30.29 20.46 -19.13
CA SER A 943 29.40 19.78 -20.08
C SER A 943 29.77 18.31 -20.27
N TRP A 944 28.77 17.42 -20.23
CA TRP A 944 28.92 15.98 -20.42
C TRP A 944 28.13 15.50 -21.64
N LYS A 945 28.84 14.97 -22.64
CA LYS A 945 28.26 14.53 -23.93
C LYS A 945 27.85 13.05 -23.85
N VAL A 946 26.55 12.77 -23.80
CA VAL A 946 25.98 11.41 -23.71
C VAL A 946 25.60 10.90 -25.10
N THR A 947 25.87 9.62 -25.37
CA THR A 947 25.36 8.89 -26.54
C THR A 947 24.34 7.85 -26.10
N SER A 948 23.14 7.90 -26.69
CA SER A 948 22.11 6.88 -26.53
C SER A 948 22.41 5.69 -27.45
N MET A 949 22.63 4.51 -26.89
CA MET A 949 23.03 3.31 -27.61
C MET A 949 21.80 2.52 -28.11
N LYS A 950 21.85 2.03 -29.35
CA LYS A 950 20.79 1.16 -29.92
C LYS A 950 20.76 -0.24 -29.29
N GLY A 951 21.87 -0.71 -28.72
CA GLY A 951 21.96 -2.02 -28.05
C GLY A 951 22.15 -1.93 -26.53
N ILE A 952 21.85 -3.04 -25.85
CA ILE A 952 21.93 -3.19 -24.39
C ILE A 952 22.59 -4.53 -24.00
N VAL A 953 23.27 -4.56 -22.86
CA VAL A 953 23.78 -5.79 -22.22
C VAL A 953 22.63 -6.58 -21.61
N LYS A 954 22.59 -7.90 -21.88
CA LYS A 954 21.57 -8.82 -21.38
C LYS A 954 22.09 -9.68 -20.22
N LYS A 955 23.33 -10.19 -20.28
CA LYS A 955 23.96 -11.03 -19.23
C LYS A 955 25.48 -10.86 -19.19
N VAL A 956 26.05 -10.90 -17.98
CA VAL A 956 27.50 -10.99 -17.72
C VAL A 956 27.75 -12.31 -16.99
N LYS A 957 28.82 -13.04 -17.32
CA LYS A 957 29.32 -14.21 -16.56
C LYS A 957 30.82 -14.05 -16.31
N LEU A 958 31.27 -14.35 -15.10
CA LEU A 958 32.68 -14.37 -14.72
C LEU A 958 33.18 -15.80 -14.52
N THR A 959 34.44 -16.06 -14.86
CA THR A 959 35.15 -17.33 -14.56
C THR A 959 36.63 -17.06 -14.21
N GLY A 960 37.32 -18.06 -13.65
CA GLY A 960 38.74 -17.98 -13.30
C GLY A 960 39.06 -17.61 -11.85
N ASN A 961 38.07 -17.71 -10.94
CA ASN A 961 38.19 -17.38 -9.52
C ASN A 961 38.95 -18.44 -8.68
N LYS A 962 40.08 -18.94 -9.19
CA LYS A 962 40.97 -19.87 -8.46
C LYS A 962 41.51 -19.20 -7.17
N PRO A 963 41.80 -19.96 -6.09
CA PRO A 963 42.47 -19.43 -4.91
C PRO A 963 43.86 -18.87 -5.23
N VAL A 964 44.29 -17.82 -4.51
CA VAL A 964 45.53 -17.07 -4.80
C VAL A 964 46.37 -16.90 -3.54
N LYS A 965 47.69 -17.19 -3.60
CA LYS A 965 48.61 -16.88 -2.49
C LYS A 965 48.69 -15.37 -2.24
N ALA A 966 48.63 -14.93 -0.98
CA ALA A 966 48.63 -13.51 -0.63
C ALA A 966 49.83 -12.74 -1.22
N GLY A 967 49.56 -11.62 -1.91
CA GLY A 967 50.55 -10.82 -2.64
C GLY A 967 50.70 -11.16 -4.13
N LYS A 968 50.11 -12.27 -4.61
CA LYS A 968 50.09 -12.64 -6.04
C LYS A 968 48.77 -12.21 -6.72
N SER A 969 48.70 -12.38 -8.04
CA SER A 969 47.59 -11.90 -8.90
C SER A 969 46.90 -13.04 -9.65
N VAL A 970 45.63 -12.83 -10.03
CA VAL A 970 44.85 -13.73 -10.92
C VAL A 970 44.05 -12.91 -11.93
N LYS A 971 43.82 -13.43 -13.15
CA LYS A 971 43.02 -12.77 -14.19
C LYS A 971 41.66 -13.44 -14.34
N LEU A 972 40.59 -12.69 -14.05
CA LEU A 972 39.22 -13.13 -14.28
C LEU A 972 38.86 -12.97 -15.77
N LYS A 973 38.15 -13.97 -16.32
CA LYS A 973 37.58 -13.91 -17.68
C LYS A 973 36.10 -13.49 -17.57
N ALA A 974 35.67 -12.55 -18.43
CA ALA A 974 34.29 -12.04 -18.46
C ALA A 974 33.65 -12.29 -19.82
N LYS A 975 32.52 -13.02 -19.86
CA LYS A 975 31.71 -13.26 -21.07
C LYS A 975 30.44 -12.41 -21.00
N VAL A 976 30.21 -11.56 -22.01
CA VAL A 976 29.11 -10.57 -22.04
C VAL A 976 28.17 -10.86 -23.21
N LYS A 977 26.92 -11.26 -22.93
CA LYS A 977 25.85 -11.39 -23.94
C LYS A 977 25.10 -10.06 -24.03
N ALA A 978 25.09 -9.44 -25.20
CA ALA A 978 24.54 -8.11 -25.47
C ALA A 978 24.07 -7.99 -26.92
N THR A 979 23.14 -7.08 -27.22
CA THR A 979 22.60 -6.89 -28.58
C THR A 979 23.54 -6.07 -29.49
N LYS A 980 23.25 -6.04 -30.81
CA LYS A 980 24.05 -5.30 -31.81
C LYS A 980 24.13 -3.81 -31.44
N LYS A 981 25.32 -3.21 -31.54
CA LYS A 981 25.62 -1.81 -31.15
C LYS A 981 25.37 -1.47 -29.65
N ALA A 982 25.56 -2.43 -28.73
CA ALA A 982 25.58 -2.21 -27.28
C ALA A 982 26.95 -1.73 -26.73
N ASN A 983 26.95 -0.99 -25.62
CA ASN A 983 28.18 -0.71 -24.86
C ASN A 983 28.55 -1.92 -23.97
N LYS A 984 29.61 -2.65 -24.33
CA LYS A 984 30.08 -3.84 -23.58
C LYS A 984 31.11 -3.53 -22.47
N LYS A 985 31.44 -2.27 -22.20
CA LYS A 985 32.46 -1.90 -21.18
C LYS A 985 31.96 -2.22 -19.77
N LEU A 986 32.83 -2.83 -18.97
CA LEU A 986 32.56 -3.22 -17.58
C LEU A 986 33.30 -2.29 -16.60
N LEU A 987 32.65 -1.93 -15.50
CA LEU A 987 33.29 -1.43 -14.29
C LEU A 987 33.62 -2.64 -13.39
N TRP A 988 34.86 -2.69 -12.91
CA TRP A 988 35.32 -3.72 -11.96
C TRP A 988 35.46 -3.11 -10.57
N THR A 989 34.96 -3.79 -9.54
CA THR A 989 35.09 -3.37 -8.14
C THR A 989 35.51 -4.54 -7.24
N SER A 990 36.19 -4.20 -6.15
CA SER A 990 36.53 -5.12 -5.06
C SER A 990 35.77 -4.73 -3.81
N SER A 991 35.16 -5.70 -3.13
CA SER A 991 34.50 -5.49 -1.83
C SER A 991 35.46 -5.09 -0.71
N ASN A 992 36.77 -5.32 -0.86
CA ASN A 992 37.76 -4.83 0.11
C ASN A 992 39.13 -4.59 -0.56
N THR A 993 39.46 -3.31 -0.78
CA THR A 993 40.73 -2.86 -1.39
C THR A 993 41.94 -2.94 -0.44
N LYS A 994 41.74 -3.17 0.86
CA LYS A 994 42.82 -3.53 1.81
C LYS A 994 43.29 -4.98 1.59
N TYR A 995 42.42 -5.88 1.10
CA TYR A 995 42.76 -7.29 0.85
C TYR A 995 43.07 -7.61 -0.63
N ALA A 996 42.34 -7.05 -1.60
CA ALA A 996 42.66 -7.17 -3.02
C ALA A 996 42.13 -5.99 -3.86
N THR A 997 42.89 -5.59 -4.88
CA THR A 997 42.45 -4.61 -5.89
C THR A 997 42.22 -5.30 -7.23
N VAL A 998 41.32 -4.76 -8.06
CA VAL A 998 41.04 -5.26 -9.42
C VAL A 998 41.19 -4.12 -10.43
N ASN A 999 41.84 -4.40 -11.57
CA ASN A 999 42.03 -3.41 -12.63
C ASN A 999 40.98 -3.54 -13.75
N THR A 1000 40.97 -2.56 -14.66
CA THR A 1000 40.04 -2.49 -15.81
C THR A 1000 40.13 -3.69 -16.77
N LYS A 1001 41.24 -4.44 -16.76
CA LYS A 1001 41.46 -5.65 -17.55
C LYS A 1001 41.05 -6.94 -16.80
N GLY A 1002 40.38 -6.84 -15.65
CA GLY A 1002 39.92 -7.98 -14.85
C GLY A 1002 41.03 -8.71 -14.06
N VAL A 1003 42.21 -8.11 -13.91
CA VAL A 1003 43.31 -8.67 -13.11
C VAL A 1003 43.14 -8.23 -11.66
N VAL A 1004 43.03 -9.22 -10.76
CA VAL A 1004 42.92 -9.05 -9.32
C VAL A 1004 44.29 -9.25 -8.69
N LYS A 1005 44.84 -8.24 -8.01
CA LYS A 1005 46.09 -8.32 -7.23
C LYS A 1005 45.74 -8.42 -5.75
N THR A 1006 46.12 -9.51 -5.10
CA THR A 1006 45.95 -9.68 -3.64
C THR A 1006 47.06 -8.96 -2.87
N LYS A 1007 46.79 -8.58 -1.62
CA LYS A 1007 47.75 -7.94 -0.69
C LYS A 1007 48.13 -8.92 0.43
N LYS A 1008 49.32 -8.77 1.03
CA LYS A 1008 49.77 -9.60 2.17
C LYS A 1008 48.75 -9.62 3.32
N ALA A 1009 48.16 -8.46 3.64
CA ALA A 1009 47.11 -8.30 4.65
C ALA A 1009 45.79 -9.07 4.37
N GLY A 1010 45.62 -9.64 3.17
CA GLY A 1010 44.49 -10.49 2.82
C GLY A 1010 44.66 -11.98 3.15
N LYS A 1011 45.79 -12.42 3.70
CA LYS A 1011 46.09 -13.84 4.01
C LYS A 1011 44.93 -14.51 4.77
N ARG A 1012 44.54 -15.73 4.38
CA ARG A 1012 43.36 -16.47 4.87
C ARG A 1012 41.98 -15.76 4.75
N LYS A 1013 41.86 -14.57 4.14
CA LYS A 1013 40.57 -13.87 3.95
C LYS A 1013 39.90 -14.21 2.60
N LYS A 1014 38.61 -13.89 2.48
CA LYS A 1014 37.79 -14.02 1.26
C LYS A 1014 37.44 -12.62 0.76
N VAL A 1015 37.43 -12.39 -0.56
CA VAL A 1015 37.04 -11.10 -1.16
C VAL A 1015 36.14 -11.29 -2.38
N LYS A 1016 34.98 -10.63 -2.38
CA LYS A 1016 34.06 -10.59 -3.53
C LYS A 1016 34.55 -9.56 -4.56
N ILE A 1017 34.68 -9.97 -5.82
CA ILE A 1017 35.04 -9.13 -6.97
C ILE A 1017 33.84 -9.08 -7.92
N THR A 1018 33.43 -7.88 -8.32
CA THR A 1018 32.23 -7.65 -9.13
C THR A 1018 32.61 -7.01 -10.46
N ALA A 1019 31.96 -7.43 -11.55
CA ALA A 1019 32.02 -6.77 -12.85
C ALA A 1019 30.59 -6.35 -13.27
N MET A 1020 30.39 -5.06 -13.56
CA MET A 1020 29.09 -4.45 -13.86
C MET A 1020 29.10 -3.73 -15.22
N ALA A 1021 28.04 -3.92 -16.01
CA ALA A 1021 27.87 -3.24 -17.29
C ALA A 1021 27.68 -1.72 -17.12
N THR A 1022 28.43 -0.94 -17.89
CA THR A 1022 28.43 0.54 -17.82
C THR A 1022 27.41 1.20 -18.77
N ASP A 1023 26.47 0.43 -19.31
CA ASP A 1023 25.46 0.87 -20.28
C ASP A 1023 24.12 1.25 -19.65
N GLY A 1024 24.00 1.26 -18.33
CA GLY A 1024 22.74 1.50 -17.61
C GLY A 1024 21.79 0.30 -17.57
N SER A 1025 22.22 -0.89 -18.02
CA SER A 1025 21.41 -2.13 -17.93
C SER A 1025 21.33 -2.72 -16.51
N GLY A 1026 22.20 -2.30 -15.60
CA GLY A 1026 22.35 -2.85 -14.25
C GLY A 1026 22.93 -4.27 -14.19
N LYS A 1027 23.22 -4.91 -15.35
CA LYS A 1027 23.67 -6.31 -15.39
C LYS A 1027 25.09 -6.44 -14.85
N LYS A 1028 25.25 -7.24 -13.79
CA LYS A 1028 26.50 -7.50 -13.07
C LYS A 1028 26.71 -8.99 -12.83
N ALA A 1029 27.94 -9.38 -12.54
CA ALA A 1029 28.30 -10.70 -12.05
C ALA A 1029 29.41 -10.58 -11.00
N THR A 1030 29.41 -11.48 -10.02
CA THR A 1030 30.28 -11.43 -8.84
C THR A 1030 30.91 -12.80 -8.59
N VAL A 1031 32.18 -12.82 -8.19
CA VAL A 1031 32.90 -14.04 -7.79
C VAL A 1031 33.72 -13.81 -6.52
N THR A 1032 33.87 -14.84 -5.69
CA THR A 1032 34.70 -14.79 -4.49
C THR A 1032 36.10 -15.34 -4.78
N ILE A 1033 37.12 -14.55 -4.48
CA ILE A 1033 38.52 -15.01 -4.42
C ILE A 1033 38.82 -15.45 -2.99
N LYS A 1034 39.30 -16.69 -2.81
CA LYS A 1034 39.89 -17.18 -1.56
C LYS A 1034 41.38 -16.83 -1.57
N ILE A 1035 41.85 -16.03 -0.61
CA ILE A 1035 43.27 -15.69 -0.48
C ILE A 1035 43.92 -16.70 0.48
N LYS A 1036 44.96 -17.40 0.01
CA LYS A 1036 45.77 -18.32 0.82
C LYS A 1036 46.91 -17.54 1.50
#